data_AF-A0A3S0PQP0-F1
#
_entry.id   AF-A0A3S0PQP0-F1
#
_cell.length_a   1.000
_cell.length_b   1.000
_cell.length_c   1.000
_cell.angle_alpha   90.00
_cell.angle_beta   90.00
_cell.angle_gamma   90.00
#
_symmetry.space_group_name_H-M   'P 1'
#
loop_
_entity.id
_entity.type
_entity.pdbx_description
1 polymer ?
#
loop_
_entity_poly.entity_id
_entity_poly.type
_entity_poly.pdbx_seq_one_letter_code
_entity_poly.pdbx_strand_id
1 'polypeptide(L)'
;MQFQQQDNRKPLEQFGRNLIEEVKNGKMDPVIGRDEEIRNVIRILSRKTKNNPILIGEPGVGKTAIVEGLAQRIVRKDVPEGLKDCILYELDMSALIAGASYRGQFEERLKGVLKEVKESEGRIILFIDEIHTIVGAGKTDGAMDAGNMLKPMLARGELHCIGATTLDEYRMYIEKDPALERRFQQVMVREPSVEDTVSILRGLKERFELHHGVRIHDRANLAAAELSNRYLTERFLPDKAIDLIDEACAMIRTEIDSMPQGLDAVTRRVMQLEIEEQALTKEKDEASKKRLETLRQELANLKQSTEKMRKQWEQEKQGLQMIQQKREQLDRYRRDLEDAESKYDLNKAAELRHGKIPTLEKELALLEQELKQGSETRILREEVTADEIALIISRWTGIPVTKLVEGEREKLLRLKDTLHERVVGQDTAVKLVTEAVWRARSGINDPNRPIGSFIFLGPTGVGKTELAKALAAQLFDSEDHFIRIDMSEYMEKHSVSRLVGAPPGYVGYEEGGQLTEAVRRNPYSVVLLDEIEKAHPDVANILLQILDDGRITDSQGRLVNFANTVVIMTSNIGSHYLLEGATSEDQSVEELVMFELRRHFKPELLNRVDDIIMFHALTSEHFNAIARKYIQQLQQRVQEQEIELNVDEEVVSWVVKHGIDPQFGARPLKRFIQRYVETAVAKELLKGEVVPGESLQVILENDELLVVKK
;
A
#
# COMPACT_ATOMS: atom_id res chain seq x y z
N MET A 1 -12.76 34.78 -38.09
CA MET A 1 -11.46 34.26 -38.57
C MET A 1 -10.43 34.51 -37.48
N GLN A 2 -10.23 33.54 -36.60
CA GLN A 2 -9.16 33.58 -35.60
C GLN A 2 -7.87 33.12 -36.28
N PHE A 3 -6.80 33.89 -36.07
CA PHE A 3 -5.45 33.60 -36.55
C PHE A 3 -4.96 32.27 -35.94
N GLN A 4 -4.94 31.19 -36.74
CA GLN A 4 -4.01 30.09 -36.48
C GLN A 4 -2.62 30.62 -36.84
N GLN A 5 -1.83 31.00 -35.83
CA GLN A 5 -0.39 31.04 -36.00
C GLN A 5 0.05 29.62 -36.36
N GLN A 6 0.46 29.40 -37.60
CA GLN A 6 1.15 28.17 -37.98
C GLN A 6 2.45 28.12 -37.19
N ASP A 7 2.49 27.22 -36.21
CA ASP A 7 3.72 26.89 -35.50
C ASP A 7 4.69 26.29 -36.54
N ASN A 8 5.80 26.99 -36.79
CA ASN A 8 6.72 26.72 -37.90
C ASN A 8 7.70 25.56 -37.59
N ARG A 9 7.48 24.86 -36.47
CA ARG A 9 8.27 23.70 -36.02
C ARG A 9 7.96 22.46 -36.85
N LYS A 10 8.92 21.55 -36.96
CA LYS A 10 8.70 20.29 -37.68
C LYS A 10 7.72 19.37 -36.93
N PRO A 11 6.96 18.50 -37.62
CA PRO A 11 6.03 17.57 -36.97
C PRO A 11 6.67 16.74 -35.84
N LEU A 12 7.87 16.20 -36.02
CA LEU A 12 8.56 15.43 -34.97
C LEU A 12 8.96 16.28 -33.75
N GLU A 13 9.24 17.57 -33.93
CA GLU A 13 9.55 18.49 -32.82
C GLU A 13 8.28 18.93 -32.07
N GLN A 14 7.11 18.89 -32.73
CA GLN A 14 5.82 19.24 -32.13
C GLN A 14 5.19 18.05 -31.39
N PHE A 15 5.31 16.85 -31.94
CA PHE A 15 4.60 15.65 -31.48
C PHE A 15 5.52 14.55 -30.98
N GLY A 16 6.81 14.84 -30.77
CA GLY A 16 7.77 13.88 -30.28
C GLY A 16 8.89 14.51 -29.46
N ARG A 17 9.62 13.64 -28.76
CA ARG A 17 10.72 13.99 -27.86
C ARG A 17 12.01 13.38 -28.38
N ASN A 18 13.02 14.21 -28.62
CA ASN A 18 14.32 13.77 -29.12
C ASN A 18 15.20 13.23 -27.98
N LEU A 19 15.19 11.91 -27.79
CA LEU A 19 15.92 11.26 -26.69
C LEU A 19 17.44 11.43 -26.81
N ILE A 20 17.98 11.55 -28.03
CA ILE A 20 19.42 11.76 -28.25
C ILE A 20 19.86 13.15 -27.76
N GLU A 21 19.04 14.19 -27.99
CA GLU A 21 19.32 15.53 -27.48
C GLU A 21 19.23 15.59 -25.96
N GLU A 22 18.30 14.87 -25.35
CA GLU A 22 18.17 14.86 -23.90
C GLU A 22 19.32 14.20 -23.19
N VAL A 23 19.83 13.10 -23.74
CA VAL A 23 21.08 12.48 -23.28
C VAL A 23 22.24 13.47 -23.39
N LYS A 24 22.40 14.13 -24.55
CA LYS A 24 23.47 15.14 -24.74
C LYS A 24 23.36 16.31 -23.77
N ASN A 25 22.16 16.66 -23.36
CA ASN A 25 21.88 17.71 -22.38
C ASN A 25 21.97 17.22 -20.91
N GLY A 26 22.23 15.92 -20.69
CA GLY A 26 22.35 15.33 -19.35
C GLY A 26 21.03 15.28 -18.56
N LYS A 27 19.89 15.38 -19.25
CA LYS A 27 18.55 15.39 -18.63
C LYS A 27 18.01 13.99 -18.32
N MET A 28 18.63 12.96 -18.87
CA MET A 28 18.20 11.57 -18.74
C MET A 28 18.91 10.88 -17.56
N ASP A 29 18.17 10.04 -16.85
CA ASP A 29 18.67 9.26 -15.74
C ASP A 29 19.54 8.08 -16.22
N PRO A 30 20.50 7.62 -15.40
CA PRO A 30 21.29 6.44 -15.74
C PRO A 30 20.41 5.19 -15.81
N VAL A 31 20.68 4.32 -16.78
CA VAL A 31 19.98 3.04 -16.92
C VAL A 31 20.85 1.93 -16.33
N ILE A 32 20.32 1.21 -15.35
CA ILE A 32 21.02 0.16 -14.60
C ILE A 32 20.36 -1.20 -14.87
N GLY A 33 21.16 -2.24 -15.10
CA GLY A 33 20.69 -3.63 -15.13
C GLY A 33 19.93 -4.08 -16.39
N ARG A 34 19.88 -3.28 -17.45
CA ARG A 34 19.16 -3.58 -18.71
C ARG A 34 20.05 -3.86 -19.92
N ASP A 35 21.29 -4.28 -19.68
CA ASP A 35 22.29 -4.45 -20.74
C ASP A 35 21.98 -5.56 -21.75
N GLU A 36 21.27 -6.61 -21.34
CA GLU A 36 20.88 -7.69 -22.25
C GLU A 36 19.77 -7.26 -23.19
N GLU A 37 18.73 -6.62 -22.66
CA GLU A 37 17.60 -6.11 -23.43
C GLU A 37 18.05 -5.04 -24.42
N ILE A 38 18.89 -4.09 -23.97
CA ILE A 38 19.46 -3.05 -24.86
C ILE A 38 20.30 -3.68 -25.98
N ARG A 39 21.16 -4.65 -25.67
CA ARG A 39 21.93 -5.38 -26.70
C ARG A 39 21.03 -6.15 -27.66
N ASN A 40 19.93 -6.71 -27.18
CA ASN A 40 18.95 -7.40 -28.02
C ASN A 40 18.24 -6.43 -28.96
N VAL A 41 17.81 -5.27 -28.46
CA VAL A 41 17.24 -4.18 -29.26
C VAL A 41 18.20 -3.72 -30.36
N ILE A 42 19.47 -3.47 -30.03
CA ILE A 42 20.52 -3.11 -31.02
C ILE A 42 20.67 -4.19 -32.09
N ARG A 43 20.71 -5.47 -31.68
CA ARG A 43 20.82 -6.60 -32.59
C ARG A 43 19.64 -6.68 -33.54
N ILE A 44 18.42 -6.46 -33.04
CA ILE A 44 17.19 -6.50 -33.83
C ILE A 44 17.17 -5.36 -34.84
N LEU A 45 17.45 -4.12 -34.41
CA LEU A 45 17.50 -2.94 -35.30
C LEU A 45 18.51 -3.11 -36.44
N SER A 46 19.58 -3.86 -36.21
CA SER A 46 20.62 -4.16 -37.21
C SER A 46 20.25 -5.28 -38.19
N ARG A 47 19.09 -5.94 -38.05
CA ARG A 47 18.67 -7.03 -38.94
C ARG A 47 18.17 -6.50 -40.29
N LYS A 48 18.26 -7.35 -41.32
CA LYS A 48 17.67 -7.09 -42.63
C LYS A 48 16.14 -7.30 -42.67
N THR A 49 15.62 -8.20 -41.85
CA THR A 49 14.19 -8.53 -41.74
C THR A 49 13.80 -8.72 -40.28
N LYS A 50 12.53 -8.43 -39.95
CA LYS A 50 12.04 -8.35 -38.55
C LYS A 50 12.94 -7.46 -37.69
N ASN A 51 13.19 -6.26 -38.19
CA ASN A 51 14.14 -5.30 -37.64
C ASN A 51 13.50 -4.25 -36.73
N ASN A 52 12.20 -4.38 -36.43
CA ASN A 52 11.52 -3.53 -35.47
C ASN A 52 11.38 -4.30 -34.15
N PRO A 53 12.07 -3.93 -33.07
CA PRO A 53 11.86 -4.57 -31.78
C PRO A 53 10.52 -4.14 -31.17
N ILE A 54 9.89 -5.06 -30.44
CA ILE A 54 8.74 -4.75 -29.59
C ILE A 54 9.02 -5.22 -28.16
N LEU A 55 9.08 -4.26 -27.24
CA LEU A 55 9.27 -4.46 -25.81
C LEU A 55 7.95 -4.92 -25.20
N ILE A 56 7.92 -6.14 -24.67
CA ILE A 56 6.73 -6.74 -24.09
C ILE A 56 6.98 -6.98 -22.60
N GLY A 57 6.21 -6.30 -21.76
CA GLY A 57 6.31 -6.40 -20.31
C GLY A 57 5.22 -5.59 -19.62
N GLU A 58 5.01 -5.85 -18.34
CA GLU A 58 4.02 -5.15 -17.52
C GLU A 58 4.34 -3.64 -17.38
N PRO A 59 3.37 -2.80 -17.00
CA PRO A 59 3.63 -1.39 -16.72
C PRO A 59 4.67 -1.22 -15.60
N GLY A 60 5.54 -0.22 -15.71
CA GLY A 60 6.52 0.11 -14.67
C GLY A 60 7.80 -0.75 -14.65
N VAL A 61 7.91 -1.82 -15.45
CA VAL A 61 9.13 -2.67 -15.45
C VAL A 61 10.37 -2.00 -16.09
N GLY A 62 10.23 -0.81 -16.68
CA GLY A 62 11.34 -0.09 -17.32
C GLY A 62 11.49 -0.32 -18.83
N LYS A 63 10.37 -0.47 -19.57
CA LYS A 63 10.38 -0.54 -21.05
C LYS A 63 10.97 0.73 -21.65
N THR A 64 10.54 1.90 -21.19
CA THR A 64 11.08 3.20 -21.62
C THR A 64 12.55 3.35 -21.25
N ALA A 65 12.97 2.89 -20.06
CA ALA A 65 14.37 2.90 -19.64
C ALA A 65 15.29 2.12 -20.58
N ILE A 66 14.83 1.04 -21.23
CA ILE A 66 15.63 0.32 -22.25
C ILE A 66 15.87 1.21 -23.48
N VAL A 67 14.87 1.99 -23.88
CA VAL A 67 14.95 2.90 -25.03
C VAL A 67 15.86 4.09 -24.71
N GLU A 68 15.75 4.63 -23.51
CA GLU A 68 16.66 5.64 -22.97
C GLU A 68 18.11 5.12 -22.92
N GLY A 69 18.32 3.87 -22.48
CA GLY A 69 19.63 3.23 -22.46
C GLY A 69 20.20 3.02 -23.86
N LEU A 70 19.35 2.76 -24.86
CA LEU A 70 19.76 2.75 -26.26
C LEU A 70 20.23 4.15 -26.71
N ALA A 71 19.50 5.22 -26.36
CA ALA A 71 19.90 6.59 -26.67
C ALA A 71 21.27 6.92 -26.07
N GLN A 72 21.52 6.51 -24.81
CA GLN A 72 22.81 6.68 -24.15
C GLN A 72 23.95 5.99 -24.90
N ARG A 73 23.74 4.75 -25.36
CA ARG A 73 24.74 4.00 -26.15
C ARG A 73 25.01 4.63 -27.52
N ILE A 74 23.97 5.13 -28.20
CA ILE A 74 24.14 5.85 -29.47
C ILE A 74 25.01 7.10 -29.28
N VAL A 75 24.73 7.92 -28.25
CA VAL A 75 25.53 9.13 -27.95
C VAL A 75 26.98 8.78 -27.62
N ARG A 76 27.21 7.70 -26.86
CA ARG A 76 28.56 7.19 -26.53
C ARG A 76 29.25 6.49 -27.70
N LYS A 77 28.58 6.35 -28.85
CA LYS A 77 29.04 5.58 -30.02
C LYS A 77 29.34 4.10 -29.71
N ASP A 78 28.72 3.57 -28.65
CA ASP A 78 28.76 2.14 -28.26
C ASP A 78 27.65 1.36 -28.97
N VAL A 79 27.59 1.49 -30.29
CA VAL A 79 26.64 0.81 -31.17
C VAL A 79 27.30 0.50 -32.52
N PRO A 80 26.78 -0.48 -33.29
CA PRO A 80 27.25 -0.73 -34.66
C PRO A 80 27.19 0.51 -35.55
N GLU A 81 28.05 0.57 -36.58
CA GLU A 81 28.17 1.74 -37.49
C GLU A 81 26.82 2.25 -38.02
N GLY A 82 25.92 1.34 -38.39
CA GLY A 82 24.60 1.72 -38.92
C GLY A 82 23.68 2.46 -37.94
N LEU A 83 23.99 2.47 -36.63
CA LEU A 83 23.20 3.13 -35.59
C LEU A 83 23.89 4.34 -34.96
N LYS A 84 25.17 4.60 -35.26
CA LYS A 84 25.95 5.67 -34.60
C LYS A 84 25.40 7.07 -34.83
N ASP A 85 24.87 7.30 -36.04
CA ASP A 85 24.34 8.60 -36.45
C ASP A 85 22.79 8.64 -36.47
N CYS A 86 22.15 7.63 -35.88
CA CYS A 86 20.70 7.60 -35.78
C CYS A 86 20.18 8.57 -34.71
N ILE A 87 18.98 9.11 -34.95
CA ILE A 87 18.24 9.93 -34.01
C ILE A 87 17.05 9.12 -33.51
N LEU A 88 16.83 9.13 -32.19
CA LEU A 88 15.75 8.40 -31.54
C LEU A 88 14.70 9.40 -31.05
N TYR A 89 13.48 9.26 -31.55
CA TYR A 89 12.33 10.07 -31.15
C TYR A 89 11.30 9.21 -30.43
N GLU A 90 10.86 9.64 -29.26
CA GLU A 90 9.66 9.13 -28.60
C GLU A 90 8.42 9.88 -29.11
N LEU A 91 7.39 9.16 -29.51
CA LEU A 91 6.15 9.75 -30.00
C LEU A 91 5.20 10.08 -28.84
N ASP A 92 4.77 11.33 -28.72
CA ASP A 92 3.78 11.74 -27.74
C ASP A 92 2.36 11.57 -28.32
N MET A 93 1.71 10.48 -27.91
CA MET A 93 0.34 10.17 -28.30
C MET A 93 -0.67 11.21 -27.79
N SER A 94 -0.43 11.78 -26.61
CA SER A 94 -1.31 12.79 -26.02
C SER A 94 -1.25 14.08 -26.83
N ALA A 95 -0.07 14.51 -27.25
CA ALA A 95 0.10 15.69 -28.11
C ALA A 95 -0.57 15.53 -29.48
N LEU A 96 -0.53 14.33 -30.06
CA LEU A 96 -1.22 14.05 -31.33
C LEU A 96 -2.74 14.16 -31.21
N ILE A 97 -3.31 13.72 -30.08
CA ILE A 97 -4.76 13.73 -29.81
C ILE A 97 -5.23 15.12 -29.31
N ALA A 98 -4.39 15.83 -28.56
CA ALA A 98 -4.72 17.11 -27.94
C ALA A 98 -5.16 18.14 -29.01
N GLY A 99 -6.36 18.68 -28.85
CA GLY A 99 -6.94 19.65 -29.79
C GLY A 99 -7.33 19.08 -31.15
N ALA A 100 -7.34 17.75 -31.33
CA ALA A 100 -7.93 17.12 -32.51
C ALA A 100 -9.44 16.96 -32.30
N SER A 101 -10.25 17.84 -32.89
CA SER A 101 -11.73 17.75 -32.78
C SER A 101 -12.33 16.65 -33.65
N TYR A 102 -11.57 16.13 -34.61
CA TYR A 102 -11.99 15.12 -35.58
C TYR A 102 -10.86 14.10 -35.82
N ARG A 103 -11.22 12.82 -36.01
CA ARG A 103 -10.30 11.71 -36.32
C ARG A 103 -9.31 12.03 -37.45
N GLY A 104 -9.76 12.74 -38.49
CA GLY A 104 -8.93 13.12 -39.63
C GLY A 104 -7.74 14.03 -39.27
N GLN A 105 -7.87 14.87 -38.24
CA GLN A 105 -6.77 15.76 -37.81
C GLN A 105 -5.64 14.97 -37.15
N PHE A 106 -5.99 13.95 -36.35
CA PHE A 106 -5.01 13.03 -35.79
C PHE A 106 -4.26 12.27 -36.90
N GLU A 107 -5.00 11.70 -37.86
CA GLU A 107 -4.40 10.99 -39.00
C GLU A 107 -3.49 11.91 -39.83
N GLU A 108 -3.87 13.17 -40.04
CA GLU A 108 -3.05 14.16 -40.75
C GLU A 108 -1.75 14.49 -40.00
N ARG A 109 -1.81 14.70 -38.68
CA ARG A 109 -0.63 14.94 -37.83
C ARG A 109 0.32 13.74 -37.85
N LEU A 110 -0.21 12.53 -37.65
CA LEU A 110 0.57 11.30 -37.70
C LEU A 110 1.18 11.08 -39.08
N LYS A 111 0.45 11.40 -40.16
CA LYS A 111 0.98 11.36 -41.53
C LYS A 111 2.16 12.31 -41.71
N GLY A 112 2.10 13.51 -41.12
CA GLY A 112 3.20 14.47 -41.09
C GLY A 112 4.45 13.90 -40.42
N VAL A 113 4.29 13.30 -39.23
CA VAL A 113 5.38 12.62 -38.51
C VAL A 113 5.98 11.48 -39.33
N LEU A 114 5.15 10.58 -39.86
CA LEU A 114 5.61 9.45 -40.66
C LEU A 114 6.31 9.89 -41.95
N LYS A 115 5.86 10.99 -42.57
CA LYS A 115 6.53 11.56 -43.74
C LYS A 115 7.95 12.02 -43.41
N GLU A 116 8.14 12.70 -42.28
CA GLU A 116 9.46 13.14 -41.82
C GLU A 116 10.38 11.95 -41.52
N VAL A 117 9.87 10.90 -40.87
CA VAL A 117 10.62 9.65 -40.64
C VAL A 117 11.03 9.00 -41.96
N LYS A 118 10.13 8.95 -42.96
CA LYS A 118 10.43 8.41 -44.28
C LYS A 118 11.52 9.19 -45.01
N GLU A 119 11.46 10.53 -44.98
CA GLU A 119 12.44 11.41 -45.61
C GLU A 119 13.81 11.36 -44.92
N SER A 120 13.90 10.82 -43.70
CA SER A 120 15.16 10.63 -43.00
C SER A 120 16.04 9.50 -43.53
N GLU A 121 15.51 8.66 -44.43
CA GLU A 121 16.18 7.51 -45.05
C GLU A 121 16.80 6.54 -44.02
N GLY A 122 16.05 6.24 -42.95
CA GLY A 122 16.46 5.28 -41.92
C GLY A 122 17.33 5.86 -40.81
N ARG A 123 17.63 7.16 -40.83
CA ARG A 123 18.34 7.84 -39.73
C ARG A 123 17.47 8.04 -38.49
N ILE A 124 16.15 8.13 -38.65
CA ILE A 124 15.24 8.30 -37.51
C ILE A 124 14.66 6.95 -37.08
N ILE A 125 14.81 6.65 -35.80
CA ILE A 125 14.15 5.54 -35.12
C ILE A 125 13.02 6.13 -34.28
N LEU A 126 11.81 5.60 -34.46
CA LEU A 126 10.62 6.05 -33.74
C LEU A 126 10.30 5.08 -32.59
N PHE A 127 10.30 5.55 -31.36
CA PHE A 127 9.75 4.83 -30.22
C PHE A 127 8.28 5.17 -30.04
N ILE A 128 7.45 4.14 -29.94
CA ILE A 128 6.00 4.25 -29.74
C ILE A 128 5.66 3.45 -28.48
N ASP A 129 5.45 4.15 -27.37
CA ASP A 129 4.88 3.53 -26.19
C ASP A 129 3.40 3.23 -26.41
N GLU A 130 2.91 2.18 -25.74
CA GLU A 130 1.55 1.67 -25.89
C GLU A 130 1.12 1.49 -27.36
N ILE A 131 1.98 0.87 -28.18
CA ILE A 131 1.80 0.75 -29.63
C ILE A 131 0.47 0.06 -30.02
N HIS A 132 -0.14 -0.72 -29.12
CA HIS A 132 -1.45 -1.32 -29.35
C HIS A 132 -2.58 -0.28 -29.53
N THR A 133 -2.43 0.92 -28.94
CA THR A 133 -3.43 2.01 -29.03
C THR A 133 -3.64 2.47 -30.47
N ILE A 134 -2.57 2.47 -31.28
CA ILE A 134 -2.63 2.93 -32.68
C ILE A 134 -2.88 1.81 -33.68
N VAL A 135 -2.76 0.53 -33.28
CA VAL A 135 -2.84 -0.61 -34.20
C VAL A 135 -4.01 -1.57 -33.94
N GLY A 136 -4.70 -1.44 -32.79
CA GLY A 136 -5.72 -2.41 -32.34
C GLY A 136 -7.13 -1.85 -32.15
N ALA A 137 -7.28 -0.53 -32.16
CA ALA A 137 -8.49 0.18 -31.76
C ALA A 137 -9.72 -0.03 -32.67
N GLY A 138 -9.55 -0.47 -33.92
CA GLY A 138 -10.62 -0.49 -34.93
C GLY A 138 -11.78 -1.48 -34.75
N LYS A 139 -11.86 -2.25 -33.64
CA LYS A 139 -12.95 -3.23 -33.41
C LYS A 139 -14.10 -2.72 -32.53
N THR A 140 -13.94 -1.58 -31.88
CA THR A 140 -15.02 -0.90 -31.14
C THR A 140 -15.33 0.42 -31.85
N ASP A 141 -16.60 0.83 -31.84
CA ASP A 141 -17.22 1.84 -32.71
C ASP A 141 -16.78 3.30 -32.43
N GLY A 142 -15.50 3.52 -32.08
CA GLY A 142 -14.97 4.83 -31.71
C GLY A 142 -13.45 4.97 -31.59
N ALA A 143 -12.66 3.89 -31.67
CA ALA A 143 -11.22 4.01 -31.44
C ALA A 143 -10.39 4.20 -32.73
N MET A 144 -9.28 4.91 -32.59
CA MET A 144 -8.41 5.41 -33.67
C MET A 144 -7.52 4.29 -34.25
N ASP A 145 -7.81 3.80 -35.46
CA ASP A 145 -6.95 2.79 -36.13
C ASP A 145 -6.03 3.45 -37.16
N ALA A 146 -4.76 3.63 -36.78
CA ALA A 146 -3.69 4.09 -37.65
C ALA A 146 -2.82 2.94 -38.20
N GLY A 147 -3.17 1.68 -37.91
CA GLY A 147 -2.43 0.51 -38.36
C GLY A 147 -2.30 0.44 -39.88
N ASN A 148 -3.30 0.93 -40.62
CA ASN A 148 -3.30 1.01 -42.08
C ASN A 148 -2.24 1.96 -42.65
N MET A 149 -1.80 2.97 -41.87
CA MET A 149 -0.74 3.89 -42.28
C MET A 149 0.66 3.32 -42.03
N LEU A 150 0.82 2.56 -40.93
CA LEU A 150 2.10 1.98 -40.52
C LEU A 150 2.47 0.74 -41.35
N LYS A 151 1.50 -0.15 -41.60
CA LYS A 151 1.73 -1.43 -42.29
C LYS A 151 2.48 -1.29 -43.63
N PRO A 152 2.11 -0.36 -44.54
CA PRO A 152 2.83 -0.22 -45.80
C PRO A 152 4.29 0.24 -45.62
N MET A 153 4.55 1.11 -44.66
CA MET A 153 5.90 1.64 -44.41
C MET A 153 6.80 0.59 -43.75
N LEU A 154 6.27 -0.15 -42.78
CA LEU A 154 6.93 -1.31 -42.17
C LEU A 154 7.19 -2.41 -43.21
N ALA A 155 6.26 -2.62 -44.15
CA ALA A 155 6.42 -3.59 -45.22
C ALA A 155 7.57 -3.24 -46.17
N ARG A 156 7.77 -1.95 -46.47
CA ARG A 156 8.82 -1.45 -47.35
C ARG A 156 10.16 -1.17 -46.65
N GLY A 157 10.21 -1.27 -45.32
CA GLY A 157 11.40 -0.91 -44.53
C GLY A 157 11.66 0.60 -44.47
N GLU A 158 10.64 1.41 -44.78
CA GLU A 158 10.72 2.89 -44.73
C GLU A 158 10.59 3.44 -43.30
N LEU A 159 10.10 2.62 -42.37
CA LEU A 159 9.90 2.96 -40.96
C LEU A 159 10.72 2.01 -40.09
N HIS A 160 11.62 2.58 -39.28
CA HIS A 160 12.30 1.89 -38.19
C HIS A 160 11.66 2.33 -36.89
N CYS A 161 11.07 1.39 -36.14
CA CYS A 161 10.45 1.71 -34.88
C CYS A 161 10.72 0.68 -33.79
N ILE A 162 10.61 1.15 -32.55
CA ILE A 162 10.59 0.37 -31.33
C ILE A 162 9.18 0.51 -30.76
N GLY A 163 8.46 -0.60 -30.60
CA GLY A 163 7.16 -0.58 -29.92
C GLY A 163 7.30 -1.00 -28.45
N ALA A 164 6.42 -0.52 -27.58
CA ALA A 164 6.23 -1.08 -26.24
C ALA A 164 4.75 -1.36 -25.95
N THR A 165 4.46 -2.47 -25.27
CA THR A 165 3.09 -2.90 -24.92
C THR A 165 3.12 -3.97 -23.83
N THR A 166 1.97 -4.35 -23.27
CA THR A 166 1.85 -5.50 -22.36
C THR A 166 1.71 -6.81 -23.14
N LEU A 167 1.86 -7.95 -22.45
CA LEU A 167 1.74 -9.27 -23.08
C LEU A 167 0.32 -9.51 -23.62
N ASP A 168 -0.69 -9.10 -22.87
CA ASP A 168 -2.10 -9.32 -23.23
C ASP A 168 -2.52 -8.49 -24.44
N GLU A 169 -2.13 -7.22 -24.49
CA GLU A 169 -2.34 -6.35 -25.64
C GLU A 169 -1.61 -6.87 -26.89
N TYR A 170 -0.36 -7.33 -26.73
CA TYR A 170 0.39 -7.92 -27.84
C TYR A 170 -0.37 -9.11 -28.45
N ARG A 171 -0.83 -10.04 -27.61
CA ARG A 171 -1.64 -11.20 -28.03
C ARG A 171 -2.96 -10.79 -28.67
N MET A 172 -3.59 -9.74 -28.16
CA MET A 172 -4.90 -9.30 -28.63
C MET A 172 -4.83 -8.58 -29.99
N TYR A 173 -3.83 -7.71 -30.18
CA TYR A 173 -3.82 -6.74 -31.27
C TYR A 173 -2.71 -6.94 -32.31
N ILE A 174 -1.54 -7.47 -31.91
CA ILE A 174 -0.37 -7.54 -32.80
C ILE A 174 -0.14 -8.97 -33.29
N GLU A 175 -0.17 -9.96 -32.39
CA GLU A 175 0.06 -11.37 -32.74
C GLU A 175 -1.00 -11.90 -33.71
N LYS A 176 -2.25 -11.45 -33.57
CA LYS A 176 -3.36 -11.82 -34.46
C LYS A 176 -3.27 -11.21 -35.85
N ASP A 177 -2.40 -10.23 -36.08
CA ASP A 177 -2.22 -9.57 -37.37
C ASP A 177 -0.93 -10.04 -38.07
N PRO A 178 -1.04 -10.90 -39.10
CA PRO A 178 0.13 -11.47 -39.77
C PRO A 178 1.01 -10.45 -40.50
N ALA A 179 0.54 -9.23 -40.75
CA ALA A 179 1.35 -8.18 -41.37
C ALA A 179 2.33 -7.56 -40.35
N LEU A 180 1.88 -7.37 -39.12
CA LEU A 180 2.66 -6.76 -38.03
C LEU A 180 3.58 -7.78 -37.36
N GLU A 181 3.06 -8.98 -37.07
CA GLU A 181 3.83 -10.08 -36.47
C GLU A 181 5.09 -10.43 -37.29
N ARG A 182 5.01 -10.28 -38.62
CA ARG A 182 6.15 -10.49 -39.53
C ARG A 182 7.14 -9.32 -39.60
N ARG A 183 6.87 -8.20 -38.94
CA ARG A 183 7.72 -7.00 -38.95
C ARG A 183 8.32 -6.68 -37.59
N PHE A 184 7.64 -7.09 -36.52
CA PHE A 184 8.15 -6.96 -35.17
C PHE A 184 8.91 -8.22 -34.71
N GLN A 185 9.91 -8.02 -33.85
CA GLN A 185 10.60 -9.07 -33.12
C GLN A 185 10.41 -8.82 -31.62
N GLN A 186 9.88 -9.81 -30.91
CA GLN A 186 9.60 -9.72 -29.48
C GLN A 186 10.89 -9.60 -28.66
N VAL A 187 10.85 -8.71 -27.67
CA VAL A 187 11.84 -8.56 -26.60
C VAL A 187 11.07 -8.58 -25.28
N MET A 188 11.17 -9.68 -24.54
CA MET A 188 10.50 -9.82 -23.25
C MET A 188 11.25 -9.01 -22.19
N VAL A 189 10.55 -8.09 -21.54
CA VAL A 189 11.06 -7.26 -20.44
C VAL A 189 10.39 -7.72 -19.16
N ARG A 190 11.16 -8.39 -18.31
CA ARG A 190 10.66 -8.92 -17.04
C ARG A 190 10.84 -7.90 -15.92
N GLU A 191 9.98 -8.02 -14.91
CA GLU A 191 10.16 -7.37 -13.62
C GLU A 191 11.54 -7.75 -13.04
N PRO A 192 12.36 -6.78 -12.60
CA PRO A 192 13.64 -7.05 -11.98
C PRO A 192 13.45 -7.70 -10.60
N SER A 193 14.48 -8.40 -10.13
CA SER A 193 14.47 -8.91 -8.75
C SER A 193 14.56 -7.77 -7.72
N VAL A 194 14.35 -8.08 -6.44
CA VAL A 194 14.57 -7.13 -5.34
C VAL A 194 16.02 -6.64 -5.35
N GLU A 195 17.00 -7.54 -5.55
CA GLU A 195 18.43 -7.19 -5.60
C GLU A 195 18.77 -6.29 -6.78
N ASP A 196 18.22 -6.58 -7.96
CA ASP A 196 18.38 -5.74 -9.15
C ASP A 196 17.74 -4.36 -8.93
N THR A 197 16.56 -4.32 -8.30
CA THR A 197 15.88 -3.07 -7.94
C THR A 197 16.72 -2.23 -7.00
N VAL A 198 17.32 -2.83 -5.96
CA VAL A 198 18.22 -2.11 -5.04
C VAL A 198 19.40 -1.52 -5.82
N SER A 199 19.94 -2.26 -6.79
CA SER A 199 21.02 -1.77 -7.66
C SER A 199 20.56 -0.59 -8.54
N ILE A 200 19.33 -0.65 -9.08
CA ILE A 200 18.70 0.46 -9.81
C ILE A 200 18.55 1.68 -8.90
N LEU A 201 17.98 1.53 -7.70
CA LEU A 201 17.80 2.62 -6.74
C LEU A 201 19.14 3.24 -6.32
N ARG A 202 20.19 2.43 -6.13
CA ARG A 202 21.55 2.92 -5.86
C ARG A 202 22.10 3.74 -7.01
N GLY A 203 21.84 3.35 -8.26
CA GLY A 203 22.25 4.11 -9.44
C GLY A 203 21.47 5.41 -9.62
N LEU A 204 20.20 5.46 -9.23
CA LEU A 204 19.36 6.65 -9.28
C LEU A 204 19.53 7.58 -8.06
N LYS A 205 20.14 7.08 -6.99
CA LYS A 205 20.30 7.77 -5.71
C LYS A 205 20.83 9.20 -5.86
N GLU A 206 21.95 9.39 -6.56
CA GLU A 206 22.57 10.72 -6.69
C GLU A 206 21.64 11.71 -7.40
N ARG A 207 20.83 11.25 -8.35
CA ARG A 207 19.85 12.08 -9.08
C ARG A 207 18.72 12.54 -8.15
N PHE A 208 18.13 11.64 -7.36
CA PHE A 208 17.09 11.98 -6.39
C PHE A 208 17.62 12.89 -5.28
N GLU A 209 18.80 12.59 -4.73
CA GLU A 209 19.45 13.43 -3.70
C GLU A 209 19.69 14.86 -4.21
N LEU A 210 20.13 15.01 -5.45
CA LEU A 210 20.36 16.32 -6.07
C LEU A 210 19.05 17.06 -6.37
N HIS A 211 18.06 16.36 -6.93
CA HIS A 211 16.76 16.94 -7.28
C HIS A 211 16.02 17.49 -6.06
N HIS A 212 15.93 16.68 -5.00
CA HIS A 212 15.20 17.05 -3.78
C HIS A 212 16.06 17.81 -2.76
N GLY A 213 17.40 17.75 -2.89
CA GLY A 213 18.31 18.33 -1.91
C GLY A 213 18.27 17.61 -0.56
N VAL A 214 18.11 16.29 -0.58
CA VAL A 214 18.08 15.40 0.60
C VAL A 214 19.16 14.34 0.47
N ARG A 215 19.32 13.48 1.48
CA ARG A 215 20.24 12.35 1.48
C ARG A 215 19.47 11.05 1.67
N ILE A 216 19.77 10.01 0.91
CA ILE A 216 19.07 8.72 0.95
C ILE A 216 19.98 7.68 1.59
N HIS A 217 19.53 7.05 2.68
CA HIS A 217 20.26 5.95 3.28
C HIS A 217 20.18 4.69 2.44
N ASP A 218 21.27 3.91 2.40
CA ASP A 218 21.26 2.65 1.65
C ASP A 218 20.22 1.66 2.20
N ARG A 219 19.98 1.70 3.52
CA ARG A 219 18.89 0.96 4.16
C ARG A 219 17.51 1.39 3.69
N ALA A 220 17.31 2.66 3.29
CA ALA A 220 16.05 3.11 2.72
C ALA A 220 15.83 2.51 1.33
N ASN A 221 16.87 2.39 0.49
CA ASN A 221 16.77 1.70 -0.80
C ASN A 221 16.41 0.22 -0.65
N LEU A 222 17.06 -0.46 0.31
CA LEU A 222 16.73 -1.84 0.66
C LEU A 222 15.28 -1.97 1.11
N ALA A 223 14.84 -1.14 2.07
CA ALA A 223 13.48 -1.12 2.56
C ALA A 223 12.46 -0.81 1.45
N ALA A 224 12.74 0.15 0.57
CA ALA A 224 11.86 0.49 -0.53
C ALA A 224 11.66 -0.69 -1.48
N ALA A 225 12.72 -1.42 -1.84
CA ALA A 225 12.61 -2.59 -2.70
C ALA A 225 11.90 -3.76 -2.00
N GLU A 226 12.30 -4.10 -0.77
CA GLU A 226 11.73 -5.25 -0.04
C GLU A 226 10.27 -5.03 0.37
N LEU A 227 9.97 -3.87 0.96
CA LEU A 227 8.64 -3.56 1.45
C LEU A 227 7.68 -3.31 0.27
N SER A 228 8.08 -2.61 -0.79
CA SER A 228 7.19 -2.47 -1.97
C SER A 228 6.91 -3.81 -2.64
N ASN A 229 7.91 -4.70 -2.72
CA ASN A 229 7.70 -6.04 -3.27
C ASN A 229 6.70 -6.85 -2.44
N ARG A 230 6.80 -6.74 -1.11
CA ARG A 230 5.95 -7.48 -0.17
C ARG A 230 4.53 -6.91 -0.06
N TYR A 231 4.38 -5.59 0.00
CA TYR A 231 3.14 -4.92 0.38
C TYR A 231 2.37 -4.29 -0.79
N LEU A 232 3.04 -3.97 -1.90
CA LEU A 232 2.42 -3.35 -3.09
C LEU A 232 2.40 -4.35 -4.25
N THR A 233 1.53 -5.37 -4.18
CA THR A 233 1.51 -6.50 -5.13
C THR A 233 0.83 -6.20 -6.47
N GLU A 234 0.00 -5.16 -6.54
CA GLU A 234 -0.70 -4.73 -7.77
C GLU A 234 0.19 -3.89 -8.71
N ARG A 235 1.40 -3.54 -8.26
CA ARG A 235 2.39 -2.76 -9.02
C ARG A 235 3.66 -3.58 -9.18
N PHE A 236 4.44 -3.25 -10.19
CA PHE A 236 5.67 -3.96 -10.53
C PHE A 236 6.91 -3.15 -10.15
N LEU A 237 7.97 -3.86 -9.79
CA LEU A 237 9.32 -3.30 -9.70
C LEU A 237 9.84 -2.93 -11.10
N PRO A 238 10.76 -1.95 -11.20
CA PRO A 238 11.27 -1.11 -10.11
C PRO A 238 10.39 0.11 -9.79
N ASP A 239 9.37 0.39 -10.60
CA ASP A 239 8.53 1.60 -10.52
C ASP A 239 8.00 1.90 -9.12
N LYS A 240 7.32 0.94 -8.49
CA LYS A 240 6.76 1.12 -7.13
C LYS A 240 7.81 1.45 -6.07
N ALA A 241 9.06 1.01 -6.23
CA ALA A 241 10.13 1.28 -5.28
C ALA A 241 10.76 2.65 -5.54
N ILE A 242 10.88 3.05 -6.81
CA ILE A 242 11.33 4.39 -7.22
C ILE A 242 10.33 5.44 -6.69
N ASP A 243 9.04 5.21 -6.88
CA ASP A 243 7.95 6.08 -6.43
C ASP A 243 7.98 6.29 -4.90
N LEU A 244 8.22 5.23 -4.12
CA LEU A 244 8.39 5.34 -2.66
C LEU A 244 9.60 6.20 -2.26
N ILE A 245 10.73 6.05 -2.96
CA ILE A 245 11.93 6.85 -2.70
C ILE A 245 11.65 8.31 -3.05
N ASP A 246 10.99 8.57 -4.17
CA ASP A 246 10.64 9.91 -4.62
C ASP A 246 9.69 10.61 -3.63
N GLU A 247 8.61 9.93 -3.20
CA GLU A 247 7.69 10.47 -2.19
C GLU A 247 8.40 10.71 -0.85
N ALA A 248 9.30 9.82 -0.43
CA ALA A 248 10.08 10.00 0.80
C ALA A 248 10.99 11.22 0.71
N CYS A 249 11.63 11.42 -0.43
CA CYS A 249 12.46 12.60 -0.66
C CYS A 249 11.61 13.89 -0.67
N ALA A 250 10.46 13.88 -1.33
CA ALA A 250 9.55 15.02 -1.39
C ALA A 250 8.96 15.37 -0.01
N MET A 251 8.63 14.36 0.79
CA MET A 251 8.17 14.52 2.17
C MET A 251 9.22 15.23 3.02
N ILE A 252 10.45 14.72 3.05
CA ILE A 252 11.55 15.32 3.81
C ILE A 252 11.87 16.73 3.31
N ARG A 253 11.85 16.95 1.99
CA ARG A 253 12.06 18.29 1.43
C ARG A 253 11.00 19.28 1.89
N THR A 254 9.74 18.86 1.91
CA THR A 254 8.62 19.69 2.40
C THR A 254 8.79 20.03 3.88
N GLU A 255 9.27 19.09 4.70
CA GLU A 255 9.56 19.33 6.12
C GLU A 255 10.72 20.31 6.33
N ILE A 256 11.78 20.25 5.51
CA ILE A 256 12.90 21.20 5.53
C ILE A 256 12.44 22.61 5.19
N ASP A 257 11.58 22.74 4.18
CA ASP A 257 11.12 24.04 3.70
C ASP A 257 10.07 24.68 4.62
N SER A 258 9.35 23.86 5.39
CA SER A 258 8.30 24.27 6.32
C SER A 258 8.82 24.59 7.71
N MET A 259 8.01 25.30 8.50
CA MET A 259 8.31 25.52 9.92
C MET A 259 8.19 24.19 10.68
N PRO A 260 9.20 23.78 11.46
CA PRO A 260 9.15 22.56 12.26
C PRO A 260 7.97 22.57 13.23
N GLN A 261 7.30 21.43 13.43
CA GLN A 261 6.09 21.33 14.26
C GLN A 261 6.30 21.87 15.68
N GLY A 262 7.46 21.58 16.29
CA GLY A 262 7.81 22.11 17.61
C GLY A 262 7.90 23.64 17.64
N LEU A 263 8.44 24.26 16.58
CA LEU A 263 8.53 25.71 16.48
C LEU A 263 7.17 26.35 16.18
N ASP A 264 6.35 25.74 15.31
CA ASP A 264 4.99 26.23 15.01
C ASP A 264 4.10 26.18 16.25
N ALA A 265 4.11 25.08 17.01
CA ALA A 265 3.35 24.94 18.25
C ALA A 265 3.68 26.04 19.27
N VAL A 266 4.97 26.30 19.50
CA VAL A 266 5.41 27.36 20.42
C VAL A 266 5.08 28.74 19.88
N THR A 267 5.19 28.96 18.57
CA THR A 267 4.84 30.24 17.92
C THR A 267 3.35 30.55 18.06
N ARG A 268 2.47 29.56 17.84
CA ARG A 268 1.03 29.69 18.08
C ARG A 268 0.72 29.99 19.54
N ARG A 269 1.42 29.34 20.47
CA ARG A 269 1.26 29.59 21.91
C ARG A 269 1.65 31.02 22.29
N VAL A 270 2.77 31.53 21.76
CA VAL A 270 3.18 32.93 21.95
C VAL A 270 2.09 33.87 21.45
N MET A 271 1.55 33.64 20.25
CA MET A 271 0.48 34.46 19.68
C MET A 271 -0.78 34.47 20.56
N GLN A 272 -1.18 33.31 21.11
CA GLN A 272 -2.33 33.21 22.03
C GLN A 272 -2.09 34.06 23.30
N LEU A 273 -0.91 33.94 23.89
CA LEU A 273 -0.56 34.70 25.09
C LEU A 273 -0.47 36.20 24.81
N GLU A 274 0.03 36.63 23.64
CA GLU A 274 0.03 38.04 23.24
C GLU A 274 -1.38 38.63 23.14
N ILE A 275 -2.34 37.85 22.62
CA ILE A 275 -3.76 38.26 22.56
C ILE A 275 -4.33 38.38 23.98
N GLU A 276 -4.06 37.41 24.85
CA GLU A 276 -4.49 37.44 26.27
C GLU A 276 -3.84 38.63 27.01
N GLU A 277 -2.57 38.95 26.75
CA GLU A 277 -1.87 40.11 27.30
C GLU A 277 -2.59 41.42 26.91
N GLN A 278 -2.94 41.59 25.63
CA GLN A 278 -3.63 42.78 25.13
C GLN A 278 -5.03 42.94 25.71
N ALA A 279 -5.73 41.83 25.97
CA ALA A 279 -7.03 41.84 26.64
C ALA A 279 -6.89 42.26 28.11
N LEU A 280 -6.00 41.61 28.86
CA LEU A 280 -5.78 41.87 30.30
C LEU A 280 -5.21 43.26 30.58
N THR A 281 -4.48 43.85 29.62
CA THR A 281 -3.95 45.22 29.77
C THR A 281 -5.07 46.28 29.88
N LYS A 282 -6.29 45.98 29.42
CA LYS A 282 -7.45 46.88 29.50
C LYS A 282 -8.26 46.72 30.80
N GLU A 283 -8.03 45.64 31.54
CA GLU A 283 -8.73 45.32 32.79
C GLU A 283 -8.11 46.04 33.99
N LYS A 284 -8.93 46.35 35.01
CA LYS A 284 -8.53 47.20 36.14
C LYS A 284 -8.49 46.48 37.49
N ASP A 285 -9.04 45.28 37.58
CA ASP A 285 -9.10 44.50 38.81
C ASP A 285 -7.74 43.89 39.19
N GLU A 286 -7.54 43.62 40.48
CA GLU A 286 -6.26 43.13 41.00
C GLU A 286 -5.93 41.70 40.56
N ALA A 287 -6.94 40.86 40.28
CA ALA A 287 -6.71 39.50 39.80
C ALA A 287 -6.15 39.51 38.36
N SER A 288 -6.71 40.35 37.48
CA SER A 288 -6.22 40.56 36.12
C SER A 288 -4.80 41.12 36.07
N LYS A 289 -4.44 42.06 36.97
CA LYS A 289 -3.06 42.58 37.06
C LYS A 289 -2.05 41.51 37.45
N LYS A 290 -2.39 40.66 38.43
CA LYS A 290 -1.52 39.57 38.87
C LYS A 290 -1.35 38.50 37.79
N ARG A 291 -2.44 38.17 37.07
CA ARG A 291 -2.40 37.27 35.91
C ARG A 291 -1.54 37.84 34.78
N LEU A 292 -1.69 39.13 34.48
CA LEU A 292 -0.89 39.83 33.47
C LEU A 292 0.62 39.76 33.76
N GLU A 293 1.01 39.90 35.03
CA GLU A 293 2.42 39.81 35.43
C GLU A 293 3.00 38.39 35.22
N THR A 294 2.26 37.36 35.63
CA THR A 294 2.66 35.95 35.38
C THR A 294 2.71 35.63 33.89
N LEU A 295 1.74 36.14 33.12
CA LEU A 295 1.65 35.92 31.69
C LEU A 295 2.82 36.56 30.95
N ARG A 296 3.21 37.79 31.32
CA ARG A 296 4.38 38.47 30.73
C ARG A 296 5.68 37.69 30.97
N GLN A 297 5.84 37.05 32.12
CA GLN A 297 6.99 36.20 32.40
C GLN A 297 7.00 34.95 31.52
N GLU A 298 5.85 34.27 31.39
CA GLU A 298 5.70 33.10 30.50
C GLU A 298 5.98 33.48 29.04
N LEU A 299 5.42 34.61 28.59
CA LEU A 299 5.56 35.13 27.24
C LEU A 299 7.01 35.52 26.93
N ALA A 300 7.73 36.15 27.87
CA ALA A 300 9.16 36.47 27.71
C ALA A 300 10.01 35.20 27.55
N ASN A 301 9.77 34.18 28.39
CA ASN A 301 10.49 32.91 28.32
C ASN A 301 10.23 32.18 26.99
N LEU A 302 8.96 32.13 26.55
CA LEU A 302 8.58 31.50 25.29
C LEU A 302 9.15 32.26 24.09
N LYS A 303 9.10 33.60 24.07
CA LYS A 303 9.72 34.42 23.01
C LYS A 303 11.21 34.16 22.87
N GLN A 304 11.95 34.11 23.98
CA GLN A 304 13.38 33.83 23.97
C GLN A 304 13.67 32.42 23.42
N SER A 305 12.88 31.42 23.82
CA SER A 305 12.99 30.05 23.32
C SER A 305 12.70 29.96 21.81
N THR A 306 11.60 30.58 21.36
CA THR A 306 11.20 30.64 19.94
C THR A 306 12.27 31.33 19.10
N GLU A 307 12.83 32.45 19.54
CA GLU A 307 13.86 33.17 18.78
C GLU A 307 15.14 32.33 18.66
N LYS A 308 15.53 31.61 19.72
CA LYS A 308 16.66 30.67 19.69
C LYS A 308 16.43 29.54 18.68
N MET A 309 15.28 28.87 18.75
CA MET A 309 14.93 27.78 17.82
C MET A 309 14.83 28.29 16.38
N ARG A 310 14.26 29.48 16.16
CA ARG A 310 14.15 30.08 14.83
C ARG A 310 15.52 30.42 14.23
N LYS A 311 16.42 31.02 15.01
CA LYS A 311 17.80 31.29 14.56
C LYS A 311 18.54 30.01 14.20
N GLN A 312 18.39 28.97 15.03
CA GLN A 312 18.98 27.67 14.74
C GLN A 312 18.43 27.07 13.45
N TRP A 313 17.11 27.08 13.26
CA TRP A 313 16.47 26.59 12.04
C TRP A 313 16.91 27.37 10.79
N GLU A 314 16.96 28.71 10.85
CA GLU A 314 17.42 29.56 9.74
C GLU A 314 18.89 29.28 9.38
N GLN A 315 19.76 29.05 10.37
CA GLN A 315 21.16 28.67 10.16
C GLN A 315 21.29 27.27 9.51
N GLU A 316 20.56 26.28 10.04
CA GLU A 316 20.55 24.92 9.48
C GLU A 316 20.06 24.94 8.01
N LYS A 317 18.97 25.67 7.74
CA LYS A 317 18.41 25.81 6.39
C LYS A 317 19.39 26.46 5.41
N GLN A 318 20.08 27.52 5.82
CA GLN A 318 21.10 28.18 4.98
C GLN A 318 22.29 27.24 4.69
N GLY A 319 22.74 26.47 5.69
CA GLY A 319 23.79 25.47 5.50
C GLY A 319 23.41 24.42 4.45
N LEU A 320 22.18 23.91 4.50
CA LEU A 320 21.67 22.95 3.52
C LEU A 320 21.59 23.53 2.10
N GLN A 321 21.15 24.78 1.96
CA GLN A 321 21.11 25.45 0.66
C GLN A 321 22.51 25.61 0.05
N MET A 322 23.52 25.91 0.86
CA MET A 322 24.91 25.99 0.38
C MET A 322 25.43 24.64 -0.10
N ILE A 323 25.15 23.56 0.63
CA ILE A 323 25.50 22.19 0.20
C ILE A 323 24.82 21.84 -1.12
N GLN A 324 23.52 22.14 -1.25
CA GLN A 324 22.77 21.86 -2.48
C GLN A 324 23.38 22.57 -3.69
N GLN A 325 23.70 23.87 -3.57
CA GLN A 325 24.35 24.64 -4.64
C GLN A 325 25.73 24.06 -5.04
N LYS A 326 26.51 23.60 -4.05
CA LYS A 326 27.81 22.97 -4.30
C LYS A 326 27.65 21.61 -4.97
N ARG A 327 26.66 20.80 -4.59
CA ARG A 327 26.34 19.52 -5.26
C ARG A 327 25.93 19.72 -6.71
N GLU A 328 25.08 20.71 -6.99
CA GLU A 328 24.71 21.07 -8.37
C GLU A 328 25.92 21.51 -9.20
N GLN A 329 26.83 22.28 -8.61
CA GLN A 329 28.06 22.70 -9.28
C GLN A 329 29.00 21.52 -9.54
N LEU A 330 29.13 20.58 -8.60
CA LEU A 330 29.92 19.36 -8.76
C LEU A 330 29.40 18.51 -9.92
N ASP A 331 28.08 18.32 -9.97
CA ASP A 331 27.44 17.54 -11.03
C ASP A 331 27.63 18.18 -12.41
N ARG A 332 27.52 19.52 -12.52
CA ARG A 332 27.88 20.24 -13.75
C ARG A 332 29.33 20.00 -14.17
N TYR A 333 30.28 20.03 -13.25
CA TYR A 333 31.69 19.78 -13.56
C TYR A 333 31.96 18.33 -13.97
N ARG A 334 31.26 17.35 -13.39
CA ARG A 334 31.35 15.95 -13.82
C ARG A 334 30.83 15.78 -15.25
N ARG A 335 29.73 16.45 -15.61
CA ARG A 335 29.21 16.45 -16.99
C ARG A 335 30.18 17.14 -17.97
N ASP A 336 30.72 18.30 -17.59
CA ASP A 336 31.70 19.02 -18.40
C ASP A 336 32.96 18.19 -18.64
N LEU A 337 33.34 17.33 -17.68
CA LEU A 337 34.45 16.40 -17.80
C LEU A 337 34.14 15.29 -18.82
N GLU A 338 32.97 14.66 -18.74
CA GLU A 338 32.55 13.65 -19.72
C GLU A 338 32.48 14.21 -21.15
N ASP A 339 31.95 15.43 -21.31
CA ASP A 339 31.90 16.11 -22.61
C ASP A 339 33.31 16.44 -23.14
N ALA A 340 34.21 16.90 -22.28
CA ALA A 340 35.60 17.17 -22.64
C ALA A 340 36.34 15.90 -23.06
N GLU A 341 36.13 14.78 -22.36
CA GLU A 341 36.69 13.47 -22.71
C GLU A 341 36.17 12.97 -24.05
N SER A 342 34.86 13.07 -24.29
CA SER A 342 34.22 12.70 -25.55
C SER A 342 34.73 13.51 -26.74
N LYS A 343 35.03 14.79 -26.53
CA LYS A 343 35.59 15.72 -27.53
C LYS A 343 37.12 15.67 -27.65
N TYR A 344 37.81 14.83 -26.87
CA TYR A 344 39.27 14.78 -26.78
C TYR A 344 39.92 16.11 -26.36
N ASP A 345 39.21 16.96 -25.62
CA ASP A 345 39.76 18.18 -25.01
C ASP A 345 40.50 17.83 -23.71
N LEU A 346 41.72 17.31 -23.88
CA LEU A 346 42.55 16.83 -22.77
C LEU A 346 42.92 17.92 -21.76
N ASN A 347 43.00 19.18 -22.20
CA ASN A 347 43.33 20.30 -21.32
C ASN A 347 42.18 20.59 -20.35
N LYS A 348 40.95 20.74 -20.88
CA LYS A 348 39.75 20.96 -20.07
C LYS A 348 39.48 19.76 -19.15
N ALA A 349 39.66 18.53 -19.66
CA ALA A 349 39.51 17.32 -18.86
C ALA A 349 40.49 17.26 -17.68
N ALA A 350 41.77 17.61 -17.90
CA ALA A 350 42.77 17.63 -16.84
C ALA A 350 42.48 18.72 -15.77
N GLU A 351 42.07 19.91 -16.19
CA GLU A 351 41.67 21.01 -15.29
C GLU A 351 40.50 20.61 -14.38
N LEU A 352 39.48 19.97 -14.95
CA LEU A 352 38.30 19.54 -14.20
C LEU A 352 38.64 18.38 -13.26
N ARG A 353 39.30 17.34 -13.77
CA ARG A 353 39.60 16.09 -13.04
C ARG A 353 40.57 16.29 -11.88
N HIS A 354 41.61 17.12 -12.06
CA HIS A 354 42.65 17.31 -11.05
C HIS A 354 42.57 18.65 -10.30
N GLY A 355 41.80 19.61 -10.80
CA GLY A 355 41.64 20.94 -10.20
C GLY A 355 40.27 21.14 -9.56
N LYS A 356 39.25 21.42 -10.38
CA LYS A 356 37.95 21.92 -9.92
C LYS A 356 37.09 20.88 -9.20
N ILE A 357 37.05 19.63 -9.66
CA ILE A 357 36.24 18.57 -9.02
C ILE A 357 36.79 18.23 -7.62
N PRO A 358 38.09 17.91 -7.45
CA PRO A 358 38.62 17.55 -6.13
C PRO A 358 38.58 18.69 -5.11
N THR A 359 38.68 19.94 -5.55
CA THR A 359 38.53 21.11 -4.66
C THR A 359 37.10 21.24 -4.17
N LEU A 360 36.11 21.12 -5.06
CA LEU A 360 34.71 21.18 -4.67
C LEU A 360 34.27 20.01 -3.78
N GLU A 361 34.78 18.80 -4.04
CA GLU A 361 34.54 17.62 -3.19
C GLU A 361 35.09 17.82 -1.77
N LYS A 362 36.27 18.45 -1.63
CA LYS A 362 36.81 18.81 -0.32
C LYS A 362 35.97 19.87 0.39
N GLU A 363 35.53 20.91 -0.33
CA GLU A 363 34.65 21.94 0.24
C GLU A 363 33.31 21.34 0.71
N LEU A 364 32.71 20.46 -0.09
CA LEU A 364 31.48 19.74 0.28
C LEU A 364 31.69 18.88 1.52
N ALA A 365 32.77 18.10 1.58
CA ALA A 365 33.06 17.24 2.72
C ALA A 365 33.25 18.05 4.03
N LEU A 366 33.84 19.25 3.94
CA LEU A 366 33.97 20.16 5.09
C LEU A 366 32.60 20.69 5.55
N LEU A 367 31.78 21.20 4.62
CA LEU A 367 30.43 21.69 4.94
C LEU A 367 29.55 20.60 5.54
N GLU A 368 29.60 19.37 5.00
CA GLU A 368 28.87 18.22 5.54
C GLU A 368 29.36 17.82 6.94
N GLN A 369 30.66 17.94 7.22
CA GLN A 369 31.22 17.69 8.56
C GLN A 369 30.79 18.74 9.58
N GLU A 370 30.83 20.02 9.22
CA GLU A 370 30.37 21.13 10.07
C GLU A 370 28.90 20.95 10.46
N LEU A 371 28.07 20.56 9.49
CA LEU A 371 26.68 20.22 9.73
C LEU A 371 26.55 19.01 10.66
N LYS A 372 27.35 17.95 10.51
CA LYS A 372 27.26 16.73 11.34
C LYS A 372 27.66 16.93 12.80
N GLN A 373 28.60 17.83 13.11
CA GLN A 373 29.04 18.06 14.49
C GLN A 373 27.95 18.64 15.41
N GLY A 374 26.83 19.13 14.86
CA GLY A 374 25.65 19.57 15.61
C GLY A 374 24.53 18.53 15.80
N SER A 375 24.77 17.24 15.53
CA SER A 375 23.71 16.23 15.32
C SER A 375 22.76 15.98 16.51
N GLU A 376 23.20 16.14 17.76
CA GLU A 376 22.36 15.84 18.94
C GLU A 376 21.25 16.88 19.17
N THR A 377 21.33 18.06 18.54
CA THR A 377 20.38 19.17 18.73
C THR A 377 19.68 19.63 17.46
N ARG A 378 19.82 18.91 16.34
CA ARG A 378 19.26 19.34 15.05
C ARG A 378 17.74 19.45 15.08
N ILE A 379 17.23 20.52 14.47
CA ILE A 379 15.79 20.72 14.28
C ILE A 379 15.33 20.09 12.96
N LEU A 380 16.20 20.12 11.93
CA LEU A 380 15.90 19.56 10.61
C LEU A 380 16.50 18.16 10.40
N ARG A 381 15.68 17.27 9.82
CA ARG A 381 16.13 15.99 9.26
C ARG A 381 16.22 16.12 7.75
N GLU A 382 17.36 15.74 7.18
CA GLU A 382 17.62 15.77 5.73
C GLU A 382 17.81 14.37 5.13
N GLU A 383 17.69 13.33 5.96
CA GLU A 383 18.00 11.96 5.60
C GLU A 383 16.71 11.14 5.45
N VAL A 384 16.53 10.51 4.29
CA VAL A 384 15.52 9.49 4.05
C VAL A 384 16.04 8.16 4.58
N THR A 385 15.35 7.60 5.57
CA THR A 385 15.67 6.32 6.20
C THR A 385 14.61 5.27 5.90
N ALA A 386 14.78 4.06 6.44
CA ALA A 386 13.78 3.00 6.30
C ALA A 386 12.45 3.36 6.97
N ASP A 387 12.47 4.21 8.00
CA ASP A 387 11.27 4.61 8.74
C ASP A 387 10.35 5.48 7.88
N GLU A 388 10.89 6.41 7.09
CA GLU A 388 10.12 7.22 6.15
C GLU A 388 9.46 6.35 5.07
N ILE A 389 10.16 5.34 4.57
CA ILE A 389 9.62 4.37 3.60
C ILE A 389 8.46 3.59 4.21
N ALA A 390 8.64 3.07 5.44
CA ALA A 390 7.60 2.34 6.14
C ALA A 390 6.36 3.23 6.41
N LEU A 391 6.56 4.51 6.76
CA LEU A 391 5.49 5.48 6.98
C LEU A 391 4.66 5.73 5.71
N ILE A 392 5.31 5.79 4.54
CA ILE A 392 4.60 6.00 3.26
C ILE A 392 3.83 4.75 2.86
N ILE A 393 4.46 3.56 2.95
CA ILE A 393 3.77 2.29 2.69
C ILE A 393 2.57 2.16 3.62
N SER A 394 2.72 2.51 4.90
CA SER A 394 1.63 2.51 5.86
C SER A 394 0.46 3.38 5.42
N ARG A 395 0.74 4.59 4.91
CA ARG A 395 -0.30 5.48 4.36
C ARG A 395 -0.96 4.94 3.09
N TRP A 396 -0.19 4.37 2.18
CA TRP A 396 -0.72 3.83 0.91
C TRP A 396 -1.57 2.57 1.11
N THR A 397 -1.17 1.72 2.05
CA THR A 397 -1.77 0.39 2.26
C THR A 397 -2.72 0.31 3.45
N GLY A 398 -2.69 1.31 4.34
CA GLY A 398 -3.37 1.27 5.64
C GLY A 398 -2.70 0.37 6.68
N ILE A 399 -1.56 -0.25 6.37
CA ILE A 399 -0.86 -1.17 7.29
C ILE A 399 -0.14 -0.36 8.38
N PRO A 400 -0.33 -0.64 9.67
CA PRO A 400 0.38 0.06 10.74
C PRO A 400 1.91 -0.04 10.62
N VAL A 401 2.62 1.09 10.78
CA VAL A 401 4.09 1.17 10.69
C VAL A 401 4.78 0.20 11.64
N THR A 402 4.21 -0.03 12.84
CA THR A 402 4.72 -0.97 13.84
C THR A 402 4.85 -2.40 13.32
N LYS A 403 4.11 -2.78 12.28
CA LYS A 403 4.20 -4.09 11.63
C LYS A 403 5.23 -4.17 10.51
N LEU A 404 5.66 -3.03 9.97
CA LEU A 404 6.68 -2.96 8.93
C LEU A 404 8.09 -3.02 9.52
N VAL A 405 8.22 -2.77 10.83
CA VAL A 405 9.46 -2.79 11.61
C VAL A 405 9.46 -4.02 12.55
N GLU A 406 10.64 -4.50 12.98
CA GLU A 406 10.94 -5.74 13.72
C GLU A 406 10.08 -6.09 14.97
N GLY A 407 9.14 -5.24 15.39
CA GLY A 407 8.26 -5.42 16.56
C GLY A 407 7.19 -6.53 16.44
N GLU A 408 7.05 -7.18 15.29
CA GLU A 408 6.07 -8.25 15.08
C GLU A 408 6.34 -9.48 15.96
N ARG A 409 7.62 -9.81 16.21
CA ARG A 409 8.02 -11.04 16.90
C ARG A 409 7.49 -11.13 18.33
N GLU A 410 7.64 -10.06 19.11
CA GLU A 410 7.21 -10.07 20.52
C GLU A 410 5.67 -10.12 20.63
N LYS A 411 4.97 -9.42 19.73
CA LYS A 411 3.51 -9.45 19.65
C LYS A 411 3.00 -10.85 19.34
N LEU A 412 3.64 -11.54 18.39
CA LEU A 412 3.29 -12.92 18.05
C LEU A 412 3.54 -13.87 19.23
N LEU A 413 4.66 -13.74 19.94
CA LEU A 413 4.95 -14.61 21.10
C LEU A 413 3.91 -14.47 22.22
N ARG A 414 3.33 -13.28 22.40
CA ARG A 414 2.27 -13.01 23.40
C ARG A 414 0.85 -13.18 22.85
N LEU A 415 0.69 -13.60 21.59
CA LEU A 415 -0.61 -13.67 20.92
C LEU A 415 -1.63 -14.53 21.69
N LYS A 416 -1.20 -15.65 22.25
CA LYS A 416 -2.08 -16.52 23.04
C LYS A 416 -2.68 -15.75 24.24
N ASP A 417 -1.84 -15.05 24.98
CA ASP A 417 -2.23 -14.35 26.20
C ASP A 417 -3.16 -13.17 25.86
N THR A 418 -2.84 -12.40 24.81
CA THR A 418 -3.67 -11.28 24.37
C THR A 418 -5.02 -11.72 23.77
N LEU A 419 -5.09 -12.91 23.16
CA LEU A 419 -6.37 -13.49 22.75
C LEU A 419 -7.23 -13.87 23.97
N HIS A 420 -6.63 -14.38 25.04
CA HIS A 420 -7.35 -14.75 26.28
C HIS A 420 -7.87 -13.56 27.08
N GLU A 421 -7.29 -12.36 26.92
CA GLU A 421 -7.90 -11.12 27.44
C GLU A 421 -9.32 -10.91 26.89
N ARG A 422 -9.58 -11.41 25.68
CA ARG A 422 -10.87 -11.28 25.01
C ARG A 422 -11.73 -12.54 25.06
N VAL A 423 -11.13 -13.68 24.76
CA VAL A 423 -11.80 -14.97 24.60
C VAL A 423 -11.73 -15.72 25.92
N VAL A 424 -12.90 -15.92 26.54
CA VAL A 424 -13.01 -16.64 27.81
C VAL A 424 -13.17 -18.14 27.54
N GLY A 425 -12.29 -18.94 28.12
CA GLY A 425 -12.19 -20.38 27.88
C GLY A 425 -11.67 -20.70 26.48
N GLN A 426 -12.05 -21.87 25.96
CA GLN A 426 -11.65 -22.36 24.63
C GLN A 426 -10.12 -22.44 24.42
N ASP A 427 -9.38 -22.84 25.46
CA ASP A 427 -7.90 -22.87 25.46
C ASP A 427 -7.31 -23.66 24.29
N THR A 428 -7.93 -24.79 23.94
CA THR A 428 -7.52 -25.61 22.79
C THR A 428 -7.68 -24.84 21.48
N ALA A 429 -8.79 -24.12 21.29
CA ALA A 429 -9.03 -23.34 20.09
C ALA A 429 -8.02 -22.18 19.96
N VAL A 430 -7.80 -21.43 21.04
CA VAL A 430 -6.82 -20.33 21.06
C VAL A 430 -5.42 -20.85 20.78
N LYS A 431 -5.04 -21.98 21.37
CA LYS A 431 -3.74 -22.63 21.14
C LYS A 431 -3.53 -23.00 19.67
N LEU A 432 -4.47 -23.73 19.07
CA LEU A 432 -4.36 -24.20 17.67
C LEU A 432 -4.27 -23.02 16.68
N VAL A 433 -5.09 -21.98 16.86
CA VAL A 433 -5.02 -20.77 16.03
C VAL A 433 -3.67 -20.08 16.19
N THR A 434 -3.18 -19.94 17.42
CA THR A 434 -1.89 -19.28 17.69
C THR A 434 -0.73 -20.03 17.04
N GLU A 435 -0.69 -21.36 17.17
CA GLU A 435 0.36 -22.22 16.60
C GLU A 435 0.35 -22.19 15.05
N ALA A 436 -0.83 -22.17 14.42
CA ALA A 436 -0.96 -22.02 12.98
C ALA A 436 -0.45 -20.64 12.49
N VAL A 437 -0.79 -19.57 13.20
CA VAL A 437 -0.30 -18.22 12.87
C VAL A 437 1.22 -18.12 13.03
N TRP A 438 1.80 -18.73 14.07
CA TRP A 438 3.26 -18.80 14.24
C TRP A 438 3.96 -19.51 13.09
N ARG A 439 3.40 -20.64 12.61
CA ARG A 439 3.93 -21.36 11.44
C ARG A 439 3.95 -20.48 10.19
N ALA A 440 2.89 -19.73 9.95
CA ALA A 440 2.82 -18.82 8.80
C ALA A 440 3.79 -17.64 8.91
N ARG A 441 3.85 -16.98 10.07
CA ARG A 441 4.69 -15.78 10.27
C ARG A 441 6.18 -16.06 10.44
N SER A 442 6.56 -17.29 10.76
CA SER A 442 7.96 -17.72 10.77
C SER A 442 8.55 -17.98 9.37
N GLY A 443 7.74 -17.85 8.31
CA GLY A 443 8.18 -18.08 6.93
C GLY A 443 8.41 -19.56 6.60
N ILE A 444 7.90 -20.47 7.44
CA ILE A 444 8.01 -21.93 7.24
C ILE A 444 6.87 -22.44 6.33
N ASN A 445 5.70 -21.78 6.33
CA ASN A 445 4.59 -22.14 5.44
C ASN A 445 4.80 -21.66 4.00
N ASP A 446 4.02 -22.25 3.09
CA ASP A 446 3.95 -21.82 1.69
C ASP A 446 3.49 -20.35 1.59
N PRO A 447 4.28 -19.45 0.97
CA PRO A 447 3.95 -18.03 0.84
C PRO A 447 2.76 -17.76 -0.08
N ASN A 448 2.31 -18.76 -0.85
CA ASN A 448 1.14 -18.65 -1.71
C ASN A 448 -0.14 -19.12 -1.03
N ARG A 449 -0.15 -19.42 0.28
CA ARG A 449 -1.37 -19.77 1.01
C ARG A 449 -1.75 -18.66 2.00
N PRO A 450 -3.03 -18.56 2.42
CA PRO A 450 -3.42 -17.66 3.50
C PRO A 450 -2.61 -17.92 4.77
N ILE A 451 -2.51 -16.91 5.66
CA ILE A 451 -1.80 -17.00 6.95
C ILE A 451 -2.33 -18.17 7.78
N GLY A 452 -3.62 -18.44 7.69
CA GLY A 452 -4.22 -19.62 8.30
C GLY A 452 -5.61 -19.83 7.76
N SER A 453 -6.00 -21.09 7.72
CA SER A 453 -7.33 -21.53 7.30
C SER A 453 -7.92 -22.48 8.34
N PHE A 454 -9.12 -22.15 8.82
CA PHE A 454 -9.73 -22.88 9.93
C PHE A 454 -11.21 -23.18 9.69
N ILE A 455 -11.66 -24.34 10.16
CA ILE A 455 -13.10 -24.62 10.34
C ILE A 455 -13.41 -24.62 11.84
N PHE A 456 -14.23 -23.67 12.28
CA PHE A 456 -14.71 -23.56 13.65
C PHE A 456 -16.05 -24.30 13.81
N LEU A 457 -16.01 -25.43 14.52
CA LEU A 457 -17.17 -26.26 14.82
C LEU A 457 -17.63 -26.03 16.25
N GLY A 458 -18.94 -25.94 16.46
CA GLY A 458 -19.49 -25.83 17.80
C GLY A 458 -20.85 -25.15 17.86
N PRO A 459 -21.49 -25.11 19.02
CA PRO A 459 -22.80 -24.48 19.17
C PRO A 459 -22.71 -22.95 19.03
N THR A 460 -23.87 -22.29 18.92
CA THR A 460 -23.89 -20.83 18.80
C THR A 460 -23.56 -20.17 20.13
N GLY A 461 -22.87 -19.03 20.09
CA GLY A 461 -22.62 -18.22 21.29
C GLY A 461 -21.51 -18.70 22.24
N VAL A 462 -20.67 -19.64 21.81
CA VAL A 462 -19.50 -20.14 22.59
C VAL A 462 -18.19 -19.39 22.34
N GLY A 463 -18.16 -18.44 21.40
CA GLY A 463 -16.99 -17.59 21.16
C GLY A 463 -16.34 -17.71 19.77
N LYS A 464 -16.88 -18.49 18.83
CA LYS A 464 -16.35 -18.64 17.45
C LYS A 464 -16.05 -17.28 16.78
N THR A 465 -17.05 -16.40 16.73
CA THR A 465 -16.91 -15.06 16.14
C THR A 465 -16.04 -14.12 17.00
N GLU A 466 -16.05 -14.29 18.33
CA GLU A 466 -15.23 -13.46 19.22
C GLU A 466 -13.74 -13.77 19.05
N LEU A 467 -13.37 -15.05 18.88
CA LEU A 467 -11.99 -15.42 18.56
C LEU A 467 -11.55 -14.84 17.21
N ALA A 468 -12.41 -14.87 16.19
CA ALA A 468 -12.10 -14.28 14.89
C ALA A 468 -11.89 -12.76 14.98
N LYS A 469 -12.72 -12.04 15.75
CA LYS A 469 -12.57 -10.59 15.99
C LYS A 469 -11.34 -10.26 16.81
N ALA A 470 -11.08 -11.02 17.88
CA ALA A 470 -9.88 -10.86 18.68
C ALA A 470 -8.63 -11.09 17.83
N LEU A 471 -8.65 -12.09 16.94
CA LEU A 471 -7.57 -12.34 16.00
C LEU A 471 -7.39 -11.18 15.01
N ALA A 472 -8.48 -10.59 14.50
CA ALA A 472 -8.41 -9.41 13.65
C ALA A 472 -7.77 -8.22 14.38
N ALA A 473 -8.22 -7.92 15.60
CA ALA A 473 -7.64 -6.86 16.41
C ALA A 473 -6.15 -7.11 16.73
N GLN A 474 -5.75 -8.35 17.05
CA GLN A 474 -4.37 -8.65 17.42
C GLN A 474 -3.43 -8.77 16.21
N LEU A 475 -3.86 -9.39 15.12
CA LEU A 475 -3.03 -9.53 13.92
C LEU A 475 -3.08 -8.31 13.01
N PHE A 476 -4.21 -7.62 12.97
CA PHE A 476 -4.47 -6.52 12.02
C PHE A 476 -4.67 -5.16 12.69
N ASP A 477 -4.48 -5.04 14.01
CA ASP A 477 -4.56 -3.80 14.83
C ASP A 477 -5.92 -3.09 14.86
N SER A 478 -6.92 -3.61 14.14
CA SER A 478 -8.29 -3.12 14.20
C SER A 478 -9.28 -4.27 14.01
N GLU A 479 -10.43 -4.16 14.69
CA GLU A 479 -11.59 -5.01 14.38
C GLU A 479 -12.19 -4.70 13.01
N ASP A 480 -11.92 -3.53 12.42
CA ASP A 480 -12.43 -3.17 11.08
C ASP A 480 -11.82 -4.05 9.97
N HIS A 481 -10.70 -4.71 10.26
CA HIS A 481 -10.09 -5.73 9.39
C HIS A 481 -10.75 -7.11 9.52
N PHE A 482 -11.99 -7.16 10.02
CA PHE A 482 -12.82 -8.35 10.08
C PHE A 482 -13.90 -8.29 9.00
N ILE A 483 -13.76 -9.15 7.98
CA ILE A 483 -14.70 -9.28 6.89
C ILE A 483 -15.63 -10.46 7.20
N ARG A 484 -16.91 -10.20 7.44
CA ARG A 484 -17.90 -11.25 7.68
C ARG A 484 -18.81 -11.42 6.47
N ILE A 485 -18.96 -12.66 6.04
CA ILE A 485 -19.90 -13.03 4.98
C ILE A 485 -20.80 -14.15 5.50
N ASP A 486 -22.11 -13.92 5.47
CA ASP A 486 -23.12 -14.90 5.86
C ASP A 486 -23.41 -15.84 4.68
N MET A 487 -23.10 -17.13 4.83
CA MET A 487 -23.28 -18.12 3.76
C MET A 487 -24.74 -18.47 3.51
N SER A 488 -25.66 -18.10 4.39
CA SER A 488 -27.10 -18.21 4.14
C SER A 488 -27.57 -17.31 2.98
N GLU A 489 -26.84 -16.25 2.63
CA GLU A 489 -27.13 -15.42 1.45
C GLU A 489 -26.68 -16.06 0.12
N TYR A 490 -25.91 -17.16 0.20
CA TYR A 490 -25.25 -17.83 -0.93
C TYR A 490 -25.71 -19.29 -1.10
N MET A 491 -26.95 -19.58 -0.70
CA MET A 491 -27.58 -20.91 -0.84
C MET A 491 -27.87 -21.28 -2.30
N GLU A 492 -28.05 -20.28 -3.18
CA GLU A 492 -28.42 -20.48 -4.57
C GLU A 492 -27.25 -20.27 -5.53
N LYS A 493 -27.24 -21.01 -6.64
CA LYS A 493 -26.15 -20.93 -7.61
C LYS A 493 -25.90 -19.52 -8.15
N HIS A 494 -26.96 -18.75 -8.36
CA HIS A 494 -26.87 -17.40 -8.91
C HIS A 494 -26.34 -16.38 -7.90
N SER A 495 -26.46 -16.63 -6.58
CA SER A 495 -25.91 -15.72 -5.58
C SER A 495 -24.42 -15.93 -5.36
N VAL A 496 -23.87 -17.11 -5.65
CA VAL A 496 -22.42 -17.42 -5.58
C VAL A 496 -21.59 -16.46 -6.43
N SER A 497 -22.09 -16.07 -7.62
CA SER A 497 -21.37 -15.11 -8.47
C SER A 497 -21.19 -13.75 -7.78
N ARG A 498 -22.07 -13.35 -6.84
CA ARG A 498 -21.90 -12.09 -6.09
C ARG A 498 -20.67 -12.09 -5.18
N LEU A 499 -20.10 -13.25 -4.81
CA LEU A 499 -18.86 -13.30 -4.01
C LEU A 499 -17.65 -12.78 -4.79
N VAL A 500 -17.54 -13.18 -6.07
CA VAL A 500 -16.36 -12.92 -6.91
C VAL A 500 -16.63 -11.85 -7.97
N GLY A 501 -17.90 -11.65 -8.32
CA GLY A 501 -18.42 -10.69 -9.29
C GLY A 501 -19.26 -11.40 -10.36
N ALA A 502 -20.27 -10.70 -10.89
CA ALA A 502 -21.07 -11.24 -11.99
C ALA A 502 -20.23 -11.29 -13.29
N PRO A 503 -20.39 -12.30 -14.17
CA PRO A 503 -19.73 -12.33 -15.47
C PRO A 503 -20.34 -11.30 -16.45
N PRO A 504 -19.63 -10.93 -17.54
CA PRO A 504 -20.13 -9.97 -18.52
C PRO A 504 -21.53 -10.32 -19.04
N GLY A 505 -22.46 -9.37 -19.00
CA GLY A 505 -23.84 -9.52 -19.47
C GLY A 505 -24.89 -9.86 -18.39
N TYR A 506 -24.49 -9.95 -17.11
CA TYR A 506 -25.41 -10.11 -15.97
C TYR A 506 -25.57 -8.80 -15.19
N VAL A 507 -26.73 -8.62 -14.54
CA VAL A 507 -26.99 -7.47 -13.65
C VAL A 507 -25.98 -7.50 -12.49
N GLY A 508 -25.30 -6.38 -12.24
CA GLY A 508 -24.23 -6.29 -11.24
C GLY A 508 -22.82 -6.57 -11.78
N TYR A 509 -22.61 -6.66 -13.11
CA TYR A 509 -21.26 -6.78 -13.70
C TYR A 509 -20.30 -5.63 -13.29
N GLU A 510 -20.83 -4.42 -13.12
CA GLU A 510 -20.05 -3.26 -12.66
C GLU A 510 -19.83 -3.24 -11.14
N GLU A 511 -20.63 -3.99 -10.37
CA GLU A 511 -20.48 -4.17 -8.94
C GLU A 511 -19.54 -5.36 -8.70
N GLY A 512 -18.25 -5.09 -8.50
CA GLY A 512 -17.26 -6.13 -8.19
C GLY A 512 -17.69 -7.08 -7.07
N GLY A 513 -17.08 -8.26 -6.97
CA GLY A 513 -17.50 -9.27 -5.99
C GLY A 513 -17.39 -8.80 -4.54
N GLN A 514 -18.37 -9.17 -3.71
CA GLN A 514 -18.42 -8.75 -2.31
C GLN A 514 -17.22 -9.25 -1.51
N LEU A 515 -16.75 -10.47 -1.75
CA LEU A 515 -15.57 -11.03 -1.11
C LEU A 515 -14.29 -10.46 -1.73
N THR A 516 -14.20 -10.46 -3.06
CA THR A 516 -13.00 -10.02 -3.79
C THR A 516 -12.71 -8.53 -3.59
N GLU A 517 -13.72 -7.67 -3.60
CA GLU A 517 -13.56 -6.23 -3.32
C GLU A 517 -13.22 -5.96 -1.86
N ALA A 518 -13.84 -6.67 -0.91
CA ALA A 518 -13.54 -6.50 0.51
C ALA A 518 -12.09 -6.86 0.83
N VAL A 519 -11.59 -7.97 0.29
CA VAL A 519 -10.18 -8.37 0.46
C VAL A 519 -9.24 -7.50 -0.36
N ARG A 520 -9.62 -7.06 -1.57
CA ARG A 520 -8.77 -6.13 -2.33
C ARG A 520 -8.59 -4.79 -1.59
N ARG A 521 -9.64 -4.28 -0.95
CA ARG A 521 -9.57 -3.06 -0.14
C ARG A 521 -8.81 -3.27 1.18
N ASN A 522 -8.96 -4.45 1.78
CA ASN A 522 -8.32 -4.83 3.03
C ASN A 522 -7.59 -6.19 2.91
N PRO A 523 -6.40 -6.25 2.28
CA PRO A 523 -5.68 -7.50 2.03
C PRO A 523 -5.20 -8.20 3.32
N TYR A 524 -5.09 -7.43 4.40
CA TYR A 524 -4.72 -7.88 5.74
C TYR A 524 -6.00 -7.94 6.57
N SER A 525 -6.67 -9.08 6.54
CA SER A 525 -7.96 -9.22 7.20
C SER A 525 -8.24 -10.65 7.64
N VAL A 526 -9.13 -10.77 8.62
CA VAL A 526 -9.76 -12.04 8.97
C VAL A 526 -11.05 -12.14 8.15
N VAL A 527 -11.14 -13.14 7.29
CA VAL A 527 -12.32 -13.43 6.48
C VAL A 527 -13.12 -14.53 7.20
N LEU A 528 -14.28 -14.18 7.75
CA LEU A 528 -15.20 -15.11 8.38
C LEU A 528 -16.35 -15.47 7.44
N LEU A 529 -16.40 -16.72 7.03
CA LEU A 529 -17.51 -17.34 6.31
C LEU A 529 -18.42 -18.02 7.34
N ASP A 530 -19.50 -17.35 7.70
CA ASP A 530 -20.40 -17.79 8.77
C ASP A 530 -21.42 -18.80 8.22
N GLU A 531 -21.69 -19.88 8.97
CA GLU A 531 -22.66 -20.94 8.61
C GLU A 531 -22.36 -21.61 7.25
N ILE A 532 -21.10 -22.01 7.03
CA ILE A 532 -20.61 -22.57 5.76
C ILE A 532 -21.39 -23.81 5.29
N GLU A 533 -22.07 -24.52 6.19
CA GLU A 533 -22.96 -25.63 5.84
C GLU A 533 -24.18 -25.22 5.01
N LYS A 534 -24.56 -23.93 5.01
CA LYS A 534 -25.68 -23.42 4.23
C LYS A 534 -25.28 -23.02 2.81
N ALA A 535 -23.99 -22.86 2.55
CA ALA A 535 -23.49 -22.41 1.26
C ALA A 535 -23.85 -23.39 0.13
N HIS A 536 -24.09 -22.85 -1.07
CA HIS A 536 -24.17 -23.66 -2.28
C HIS A 536 -22.84 -24.40 -2.53
N PRO A 537 -22.84 -25.66 -3.02
CA PRO A 537 -21.61 -26.44 -3.25
C PRO A 537 -20.56 -25.76 -4.14
N ASP A 538 -20.98 -24.88 -5.06
CA ASP A 538 -20.05 -24.13 -5.95
C ASP A 538 -19.15 -23.16 -5.16
N VAL A 539 -19.54 -22.72 -3.96
CA VAL A 539 -18.69 -21.91 -3.07
C VAL A 539 -17.42 -22.67 -2.70
N ALA A 540 -17.48 -23.99 -2.54
CA ALA A 540 -16.30 -24.79 -2.21
C ALA A 540 -15.20 -24.69 -3.28
N ASN A 541 -15.56 -24.54 -4.56
CA ASN A 541 -14.58 -24.38 -5.65
C ASN A 541 -13.82 -23.05 -5.53
N ILE A 542 -14.53 -21.98 -5.15
CA ILE A 542 -13.94 -20.66 -4.88
C ILE A 542 -12.98 -20.75 -3.70
N LEU A 543 -13.39 -21.44 -2.63
CA LEU A 543 -12.54 -21.62 -1.45
C LEU A 543 -11.30 -22.45 -1.74
N LEU A 544 -11.40 -23.50 -2.55
CA LEU A 544 -10.23 -24.29 -2.94
C LEU A 544 -9.15 -23.44 -3.62
N GLN A 545 -9.54 -22.54 -4.53
CA GLN A 545 -8.60 -21.61 -5.17
C GLN A 545 -7.93 -20.69 -4.14
N ILE A 546 -8.71 -20.14 -3.22
CA ILE A 546 -8.21 -19.26 -2.16
C ILE A 546 -7.25 -20.02 -1.22
N LEU A 547 -7.57 -21.26 -0.84
CA LEU A 547 -6.80 -22.05 0.12
C LEU A 547 -5.53 -22.68 -0.48
N ASP A 548 -5.52 -22.94 -1.79
CA ASP A 548 -4.39 -23.53 -2.50
C ASP A 548 -3.44 -22.47 -3.05
N ASP A 549 -3.96 -21.50 -3.81
CA ASP A 549 -3.16 -20.53 -4.55
C ASP A 549 -3.06 -19.18 -3.83
N GLY A 550 -3.81 -18.99 -2.74
CA GLY A 550 -3.82 -17.75 -1.96
C GLY A 550 -4.25 -16.55 -2.79
N ARG A 551 -4.88 -16.79 -3.94
CA ARG A 551 -5.28 -15.79 -4.91
C ARG A 551 -6.52 -16.27 -5.63
N ILE A 552 -7.34 -15.34 -6.07
CA ILE A 552 -8.50 -15.63 -6.91
C ILE A 552 -8.67 -14.52 -7.94
N THR A 553 -9.08 -14.89 -9.15
CA THR A 553 -9.40 -13.91 -10.18
C THR A 553 -10.87 -13.50 -10.08
N ASP A 554 -11.13 -12.19 -9.98
CA ASP A 554 -12.48 -11.64 -9.99
C ASP A 554 -13.14 -11.78 -11.39
N SER A 555 -14.43 -11.45 -11.49
CA SER A 555 -15.13 -11.54 -12.79
C SER A 555 -14.70 -10.51 -13.83
N GLN A 556 -13.90 -9.52 -13.44
CA GLN A 556 -13.29 -8.51 -14.31
C GLN A 556 -11.85 -8.90 -14.73
N GLY A 557 -11.37 -10.08 -14.32
CA GLY A 557 -10.03 -10.57 -14.65
C GLY A 557 -8.94 -10.05 -13.72
N ARG A 558 -9.28 -9.36 -12.63
CA ARG A 558 -8.31 -8.82 -11.65
C ARG A 558 -7.95 -9.91 -10.66
N LEU A 559 -6.66 -10.05 -10.38
CA LEU A 559 -6.16 -11.01 -9.41
C LEU A 559 -6.26 -10.42 -8.00
N VAL A 560 -6.98 -11.06 -7.09
CA VAL A 560 -7.09 -10.64 -5.69
C VAL A 560 -6.27 -11.56 -4.81
N ASN A 561 -5.42 -10.97 -3.96
CA ASN A 561 -4.49 -11.69 -3.10
C ASN A 561 -5.05 -11.94 -1.69
N PHE A 562 -5.08 -13.21 -1.29
CA PHE A 562 -5.53 -13.74 0.00
C PHE A 562 -4.38 -14.24 0.89
N ALA A 563 -3.12 -14.22 0.43
CA ALA A 563 -1.98 -14.73 1.19
C ALA A 563 -1.80 -14.04 2.56
N ASN A 564 -2.27 -12.79 2.70
CA ASN A 564 -2.22 -12.02 3.94
C ASN A 564 -3.50 -12.09 4.79
N THR A 565 -4.42 -12.99 4.45
CA THR A 565 -5.68 -13.17 5.16
C THR A 565 -5.64 -14.37 6.11
N VAL A 566 -6.50 -14.34 7.13
CA VAL A 566 -6.87 -15.55 7.87
C VAL A 566 -8.29 -15.93 7.48
N VAL A 567 -8.48 -17.11 6.90
CA VAL A 567 -9.78 -17.59 6.44
C VAL A 567 -10.40 -18.49 7.51
N ILE A 568 -11.54 -18.09 8.06
CA ILE A 568 -12.25 -18.83 9.08
C ILE A 568 -13.63 -19.19 8.55
N MET A 569 -13.98 -20.46 8.59
CA MET A 569 -15.31 -20.96 8.28
C MET A 569 -15.99 -21.41 9.57
N THR A 570 -17.16 -20.88 9.92
CA THR A 570 -17.91 -21.39 11.06
C THR A 570 -18.94 -22.39 10.61
N SER A 571 -19.16 -23.43 11.41
CA SER A 571 -20.29 -24.35 11.21
C SER A 571 -20.90 -24.78 12.53
N ASN A 572 -22.20 -25.05 12.50
CA ASN A 572 -22.94 -25.64 13.62
C ASN A 572 -23.15 -27.15 13.45
N ILE A 573 -22.53 -27.79 12.44
CA ILE A 573 -22.56 -29.24 12.24
C ILE A 573 -22.03 -29.96 13.49
N GLY A 574 -22.77 -30.98 13.95
CA GLY A 574 -22.40 -31.78 15.11
C GLY A 574 -22.47 -31.04 16.45
N SER A 575 -23.01 -29.82 16.49
CA SER A 575 -23.05 -29.00 17.71
C SER A 575 -23.87 -29.61 18.85
N HIS A 576 -24.87 -30.44 18.57
CA HIS A 576 -25.66 -31.13 19.58
C HIS A 576 -24.82 -32.15 20.37
N TYR A 577 -23.90 -32.87 19.71
CA TYR A 577 -22.96 -33.77 20.41
C TYR A 577 -22.01 -32.99 21.34
N LEU A 578 -21.62 -31.77 20.95
CA LEU A 578 -20.78 -30.89 21.75
C LEU A 578 -21.52 -30.24 22.93
N LEU A 579 -22.86 -30.18 22.88
CA LEU A 579 -23.72 -29.68 23.97
C LEU A 579 -24.09 -30.77 24.96
N GLU A 580 -24.45 -31.96 24.47
CA GLU A 580 -24.99 -33.06 25.28
C GLU A 580 -23.90 -33.95 25.90
N GLY A 581 -22.68 -33.94 25.35
CA GLY A 581 -21.59 -34.82 25.76
C GLY A 581 -21.72 -36.23 25.16
N ALA A 582 -20.75 -37.11 25.46
CA ALA A 582 -20.77 -38.49 24.96
C ALA A 582 -21.97 -39.26 25.52
N THR A 583 -22.83 -39.80 24.64
CA THR A 583 -24.01 -40.58 25.02
C THR A 583 -23.72 -42.08 25.21
N SER A 584 -22.51 -42.54 24.86
CA SER A 584 -22.04 -43.93 24.98
C SER A 584 -20.54 -43.96 25.36
N GLU A 585 -20.12 -44.98 26.12
CA GLU A 585 -18.72 -45.14 26.57
C GLU A 585 -17.74 -45.49 25.42
N ASP A 586 -18.24 -45.93 24.27
CA ASP A 586 -17.44 -46.48 23.16
C ASP A 586 -17.08 -45.49 22.04
N GLN A 587 -17.63 -44.26 22.02
CA GLN A 587 -17.37 -43.28 20.96
C GLN A 587 -17.05 -41.89 21.50
N SER A 588 -15.95 -41.30 21.03
CA SER A 588 -15.59 -39.93 21.36
C SER A 588 -16.54 -38.94 20.67
N VAL A 589 -16.90 -37.84 21.36
CA VAL A 589 -17.72 -36.76 20.81
C VAL A 589 -17.08 -36.19 19.54
N GLU A 590 -15.76 -36.12 19.51
CA GLU A 590 -14.97 -35.60 18.39
C GLU A 590 -15.14 -36.47 17.12
N GLU A 591 -15.16 -37.81 17.27
CA GLU A 591 -15.40 -38.72 16.15
C GLU A 591 -16.80 -38.55 15.54
N LEU A 592 -17.82 -38.38 16.39
CA LEU A 592 -19.20 -38.15 15.94
C LEU A 592 -19.33 -36.84 15.15
N VAL A 593 -18.71 -35.77 15.64
CA VAL A 593 -18.69 -34.47 14.96
C VAL A 593 -17.95 -34.56 13.63
N MET A 594 -16.78 -35.21 13.61
CA MET A 594 -15.99 -35.40 12.39
C MET A 594 -16.70 -36.29 11.36
N PHE A 595 -17.48 -37.27 11.81
CA PHE A 595 -18.30 -38.10 10.92
C PHE A 595 -19.35 -37.25 10.20
N GLU A 596 -20.11 -36.43 10.91
CA GLU A 596 -21.10 -35.53 10.31
C GLU A 596 -20.45 -34.48 9.38
N LEU A 597 -19.28 -33.95 9.77
CA LEU A 597 -18.54 -33.00 8.94
C LEU A 597 -18.12 -33.61 7.60
N ARG A 598 -17.54 -34.83 7.63
CA ARG A 598 -17.11 -35.57 6.43
C ARG A 598 -18.28 -36.03 5.56
N ARG A 599 -19.47 -36.16 6.14
CA ARG A 599 -20.70 -36.46 5.40
C ARG A 599 -21.19 -35.23 4.63
N HIS A 600 -21.00 -34.03 5.18
CA HIS A 600 -21.45 -32.78 4.57
C HIS A 600 -20.44 -32.21 3.56
N PHE A 601 -19.16 -32.13 3.93
CA PHE A 601 -18.10 -31.57 3.09
C PHE A 601 -17.26 -32.64 2.43
N LYS A 602 -16.86 -32.38 1.19
CA LYS A 602 -15.99 -33.31 0.47
C LYS A 602 -14.57 -33.28 1.07
N PRO A 603 -13.82 -34.40 1.01
CA PRO A 603 -12.46 -34.48 1.54
C PRO A 603 -11.51 -33.43 0.94
N GLU A 604 -11.72 -33.01 -0.31
CA GLU A 604 -10.87 -32.02 -0.96
C GLU A 604 -10.83 -30.72 -0.17
N LEU A 605 -11.97 -30.20 0.28
CA LEU A 605 -12.00 -28.96 1.08
C LEU A 605 -11.37 -29.17 2.45
N LEU A 606 -11.72 -30.26 3.13
CA LEU A 606 -11.25 -30.53 4.49
C LEU A 606 -9.73 -30.70 4.57
N ASN A 607 -9.11 -31.28 3.53
CA ASN A 607 -7.67 -31.48 3.47
C ASN A 607 -6.86 -30.21 3.12
N ARG A 608 -7.53 -29.11 2.71
CA ARG A 608 -6.88 -27.82 2.43
C ARG A 608 -6.93 -26.83 3.58
N VAL A 609 -7.71 -27.13 4.59
CA VAL A 609 -7.78 -26.34 5.83
C VAL A 609 -6.61 -26.75 6.72
N ASP A 610 -5.97 -25.78 7.38
CA ASP A 610 -4.82 -26.07 8.23
C ASP A 610 -5.23 -26.81 9.51
N ASP A 611 -6.37 -26.44 10.10
CA ASP A 611 -6.91 -27.11 11.29
C ASP A 611 -8.45 -27.02 11.39
N ILE A 612 -9.07 -28.08 11.90
CA ILE A 612 -10.50 -28.12 12.26
C ILE A 612 -10.59 -27.99 13.77
N ILE A 613 -11.22 -26.92 14.24
CA ILE A 613 -11.20 -26.51 15.65
C ILE A 613 -12.59 -26.67 16.24
N MET A 614 -12.70 -27.48 17.30
CA MET A 614 -13.93 -27.70 18.03
C MET A 614 -14.05 -26.75 19.22
N PHE A 615 -15.22 -26.13 19.36
CA PHE A 615 -15.58 -25.25 20.46
C PHE A 615 -16.57 -25.97 21.37
N HIS A 616 -16.20 -26.09 22.63
CA HIS A 616 -17.01 -26.78 23.63
C HIS A 616 -18.04 -25.85 24.28
N ALA A 617 -19.06 -26.44 24.92
CA ALA A 617 -20.03 -25.69 25.71
C ALA A 617 -19.35 -24.88 26.82
N LEU A 618 -19.89 -23.70 27.11
CA LEU A 618 -19.38 -22.82 28.18
C LEU A 618 -19.84 -23.34 29.55
N THR A 619 -18.94 -23.33 30.53
CA THR A 619 -19.26 -23.67 31.92
C THR A 619 -19.81 -22.45 32.67
N SER A 620 -20.42 -22.67 33.84
CA SER A 620 -20.88 -21.57 34.71
C SER A 620 -19.75 -20.62 35.09
N GLU A 621 -18.52 -21.11 35.25
CA GLU A 621 -17.33 -20.28 35.50
C GLU A 621 -17.03 -19.37 34.30
N HIS A 622 -17.10 -19.90 33.08
CA HIS A 622 -16.92 -19.10 31.86
C HIS A 622 -17.99 -18.00 31.75
N PHE A 623 -19.26 -18.33 32.01
CA PHE A 623 -20.32 -17.33 31.96
C PHE A 623 -20.14 -16.20 32.99
N ASN A 624 -19.69 -16.52 34.21
CA ASN A 624 -19.36 -15.51 35.22
C ASN A 624 -18.23 -14.59 34.77
N ALA A 625 -17.15 -15.16 34.22
CA ALA A 625 -16.04 -14.37 33.69
C ALA A 625 -16.49 -13.45 32.54
N ILE A 626 -17.35 -13.93 31.63
CA ILE A 626 -17.92 -13.11 30.54
C ILE A 626 -18.81 -11.98 31.11
N ALA A 627 -19.66 -12.27 32.10
CA ALA A 627 -20.52 -11.27 32.74
C ALA A 627 -19.69 -10.17 33.41
N ARG A 628 -18.65 -10.55 34.19
CA ARG A 628 -17.71 -9.60 34.80
C ARG A 628 -17.03 -8.72 33.78
N LYS A 629 -16.60 -9.28 32.65
CA LYS A 629 -15.97 -8.52 31.57
C LYS A 629 -16.91 -7.46 30.98
N TYR A 630 -18.18 -7.79 30.72
CA TYR A 630 -19.16 -6.81 30.24
C TYR A 630 -19.46 -5.73 31.28
N ILE A 631 -19.50 -6.09 32.57
CA ILE A 631 -19.66 -5.13 33.65
C ILE A 631 -18.44 -4.21 33.75
N GLN A 632 -17.21 -4.72 33.61
CA GLN A 632 -16.00 -3.90 33.59
C GLN A 632 -15.99 -2.90 32.42
N GLN A 633 -16.50 -3.29 31.25
CA GLN A 633 -16.68 -2.38 30.12
C GLN A 633 -17.74 -1.29 30.40
N LEU A 634 -18.75 -1.58 31.21
CA LEU A 634 -19.69 -0.57 31.70
C LEU A 634 -19.00 0.36 32.71
N GLN A 635 -18.25 -0.19 33.67
CA GLN A 635 -17.51 0.58 34.67
C GLN A 635 -16.54 1.57 34.02
N GLN A 636 -15.78 1.15 33.00
CA GLN A 636 -14.88 2.03 32.25
C GLN A 636 -15.63 3.19 31.58
N ARG A 637 -16.76 2.92 30.91
CA ARG A 637 -17.60 3.95 30.27
C ARG A 637 -18.18 4.94 31.26
N VAL A 638 -18.52 4.51 32.47
CA VAL A 638 -19.01 5.40 33.54
C VAL A 638 -17.86 6.22 34.13
N GLN A 639 -16.67 5.64 34.25
CA GLN A 639 -15.47 6.31 34.73
C GLN A 639 -15.00 7.44 33.80
N GLU A 640 -15.31 7.41 32.50
CA GLU A 640 -15.10 8.54 31.58
C GLU A 640 -15.86 9.80 32.00
N GLN A 641 -16.92 9.66 32.81
CA GLN A 641 -17.66 10.77 33.42
C GLN A 641 -17.16 11.11 34.84
N GLU A 642 -15.97 10.60 35.21
CA GLU A 642 -15.35 10.72 36.53
C GLU A 642 -16.19 10.11 37.67
N ILE A 643 -17.04 9.12 37.37
CA ILE A 643 -17.89 8.43 38.37
C ILE A 643 -17.39 6.99 38.53
N GLU A 644 -17.20 6.55 39.77
CA GLU A 644 -16.81 5.17 40.05
C GLU A 644 -18.06 4.27 40.16
N LEU A 645 -18.16 3.22 39.34
CA LEU A 645 -19.24 2.25 39.43
C LEU A 645 -18.74 0.96 40.09
N ASN A 646 -19.33 0.58 41.21
CA ASN A 646 -19.09 -0.68 41.91
C ASN A 646 -20.31 -1.61 41.73
N VAL A 647 -20.07 -2.87 41.38
CA VAL A 647 -21.13 -3.87 41.17
C VAL A 647 -20.85 -5.08 42.04
N ASP A 648 -21.82 -5.47 42.86
CA ASP A 648 -21.67 -6.60 43.77
C ASP A 648 -21.64 -7.95 43.02
N GLU A 649 -20.91 -8.92 43.56
CA GLU A 649 -20.80 -10.26 42.96
C GLU A 649 -22.13 -11.02 42.88
N GLU A 650 -23.08 -10.69 43.76
CA GLU A 650 -24.44 -11.22 43.71
C GLU A 650 -25.18 -10.77 42.45
N VAL A 651 -24.94 -9.53 41.99
CA VAL A 651 -25.50 -9.01 40.74
C VAL A 651 -24.92 -9.77 39.54
N VAL A 652 -23.61 -10.03 39.53
CA VAL A 652 -22.94 -10.83 38.49
C VAL A 652 -23.57 -12.22 38.41
N SER A 653 -23.73 -12.88 39.56
CA SER A 653 -24.32 -14.22 39.65
C SER A 653 -25.78 -14.23 39.19
N TRP A 654 -26.54 -13.19 39.55
CA TRP A 654 -27.93 -13.02 39.12
C TRP A 654 -28.07 -12.83 37.60
N VAL A 655 -27.18 -12.03 37.01
CA VAL A 655 -27.07 -11.82 35.55
C VAL A 655 -26.81 -13.13 34.83
N VAL A 656 -25.89 -13.95 35.34
CA VAL A 656 -25.58 -15.28 34.78
C VAL A 656 -26.79 -16.20 34.88
N LYS A 657 -27.43 -16.28 36.06
CA LYS A 657 -28.58 -17.16 36.31
C LYS A 657 -29.77 -16.87 35.39
N HIS A 658 -30.04 -15.60 35.10
CA HIS A 658 -31.24 -15.18 34.33
C HIS A 658 -30.94 -14.77 32.88
N GLY A 659 -29.68 -14.52 32.54
CA GLY A 659 -29.25 -14.00 31.25
C GLY A 659 -28.66 -15.03 30.28
N ILE A 660 -28.63 -16.32 30.65
CA ILE A 660 -28.14 -17.41 29.80
C ILE A 660 -29.29 -18.14 29.13
N ASP A 661 -29.06 -18.55 27.89
CA ASP A 661 -29.91 -19.50 27.17
C ASP A 661 -29.04 -20.69 26.70
N PRO A 662 -29.37 -21.94 27.05
CA PRO A 662 -28.62 -23.12 26.61
C PRO A 662 -28.46 -23.25 25.08
N GLN A 663 -29.41 -22.74 24.28
CA GLN A 663 -29.35 -22.79 22.82
C GLN A 663 -28.51 -21.68 22.20
N PHE A 664 -28.47 -20.50 22.84
CA PHE A 664 -27.79 -19.31 22.30
C PHE A 664 -26.49 -18.94 23.03
N GLY A 665 -26.07 -19.73 24.03
CA GLY A 665 -24.84 -19.54 24.78
C GLY A 665 -24.78 -18.16 25.44
N ALA A 666 -23.65 -17.46 25.31
CA ALA A 666 -23.44 -16.15 25.93
C ALA A 666 -24.08 -14.97 25.15
N ARG A 667 -24.74 -15.21 24.01
CA ARG A 667 -25.33 -14.13 23.18
C ARG A 667 -26.37 -13.28 23.93
N PRO A 668 -27.30 -13.85 24.72
CA PRO A 668 -28.32 -13.05 25.41
C PRO A 668 -27.74 -12.21 26.57
N LEU A 669 -26.61 -12.63 27.14
CA LEU A 669 -26.01 -12.06 28.34
C LEU A 669 -25.74 -10.55 28.21
N LYS A 670 -25.15 -10.13 27.08
CA LYS A 670 -24.88 -8.70 26.82
C LYS A 670 -26.17 -7.87 26.76
N ARG A 671 -27.20 -8.39 26.08
CA ARG A 671 -28.51 -7.72 26.00
C ARG A 671 -29.21 -7.66 27.36
N PHE A 672 -29.05 -8.71 28.16
CA PHE A 672 -29.59 -8.76 29.51
C PHE A 672 -28.95 -7.69 30.41
N ILE A 673 -27.62 -7.59 30.41
CA ILE A 673 -26.88 -6.54 31.13
C ILE A 673 -27.33 -5.15 30.68
N GLN A 674 -27.44 -4.91 29.36
CA GLN A 674 -27.91 -3.63 28.82
C GLN A 674 -29.32 -3.27 29.31
N ARG A 675 -30.25 -4.23 29.24
CA ARG A 675 -31.66 -4.01 29.58
C ARG A 675 -31.87 -3.75 31.07
N TYR A 676 -31.12 -4.42 31.94
CA TYR A 676 -31.37 -4.38 33.38
C TYR A 676 -30.32 -3.54 34.12
N VAL A 677 -29.03 -3.84 33.95
CA VAL A 677 -27.95 -3.17 34.67
C VAL A 677 -27.66 -1.79 34.08
N GLU A 678 -27.36 -1.68 32.78
CA GLU A 678 -27.04 -0.38 32.16
C GLU A 678 -28.21 0.58 32.25
N THR A 679 -29.44 0.07 32.06
CA THR A 679 -30.65 0.90 32.15
C THR A 679 -30.89 1.39 33.59
N ALA A 680 -30.59 0.61 34.62
CA ALA A 680 -30.69 1.05 36.01
C ALA A 680 -29.64 2.14 36.32
N VAL A 681 -28.39 1.93 35.92
CA VAL A 681 -27.31 2.91 36.09
C VAL A 681 -27.61 4.21 35.33
N ALA A 682 -28.07 4.12 34.07
CA ALA A 682 -28.41 5.29 33.26
C ALA A 682 -29.56 6.10 33.87
N LYS A 683 -30.57 5.45 34.44
CA LYS A 683 -31.65 6.15 35.16
C LYS A 683 -31.12 6.95 36.34
N GLU A 684 -30.18 6.39 37.10
CA GLU A 684 -29.63 7.07 38.27
C GLU A 684 -28.75 8.27 37.86
N LEU A 685 -27.91 8.09 36.84
CA LEU A 685 -27.11 9.19 36.27
C LEU A 685 -27.99 10.33 35.74
N LEU A 686 -29.12 10.02 35.10
CA LEU A 686 -30.04 11.04 34.55
C LEU A 686 -30.80 11.84 35.61
N LYS A 687 -30.96 11.33 36.84
CA LYS A 687 -31.56 12.10 37.95
C LYS A 687 -30.68 13.29 38.34
N GLY A 688 -29.38 13.26 38.03
CA GLY A 688 -28.43 14.34 38.30
C GLY A 688 -28.02 14.47 39.77
N GLU A 689 -28.30 13.48 40.60
CA GLU A 689 -27.94 13.46 42.03
C GLU A 689 -26.48 13.04 42.29
N VAL A 690 -25.82 12.47 41.27
CA VAL A 690 -24.42 12.02 41.29
C VAL A 690 -23.57 13.00 40.51
N VAL A 691 -22.49 13.50 41.12
CA VAL A 691 -21.55 14.45 40.51
C VAL A 691 -20.18 13.79 40.23
N PRO A 692 -19.37 14.38 39.33
CA PRO A 692 -17.98 13.94 39.11
C PRO A 692 -17.20 13.78 40.43
N GLY A 693 -16.53 12.63 40.59
CA GLY A 693 -15.76 12.25 41.78
C GLY A 693 -16.49 11.37 42.80
N GLU A 694 -17.78 11.08 42.58
CA GLU A 694 -18.59 10.23 43.47
C GLU A 694 -18.67 8.78 42.98
N SER A 695 -19.20 7.90 43.85
CA SER A 695 -19.33 6.48 43.57
C SER A 695 -20.77 5.99 43.59
N LEU A 696 -21.09 5.09 42.66
CA LEU A 696 -22.34 4.36 42.55
C LEU A 696 -22.11 2.89 42.91
N GLN A 697 -23.05 2.28 43.60
CA GLN A 697 -23.05 0.85 43.89
C GLN A 697 -24.32 0.20 43.33
N VAL A 698 -24.16 -0.89 42.59
CA VAL A 698 -25.25 -1.73 42.10
C VAL A 698 -25.35 -2.95 42.98
N ILE A 699 -26.48 -3.10 43.67
CA ILE A 699 -26.79 -4.19 44.59
C ILE A 699 -28.06 -4.92 44.14
N LEU A 700 -28.24 -6.12 44.67
CA LEU A 700 -29.45 -6.91 44.48
C LEU A 700 -30.23 -6.95 45.81
N GLU A 701 -31.48 -6.48 45.82
CA GLU A 701 -32.35 -6.56 47.00
C GLU A 701 -33.73 -7.11 46.56
N ASN A 702 -34.19 -8.19 47.19
CA ASN A 702 -35.47 -8.85 46.85
C ASN A 702 -35.62 -9.21 45.35
N ASP A 703 -34.55 -9.70 44.71
CA ASP A 703 -34.47 -9.97 43.26
C ASP A 703 -34.67 -8.73 42.35
N GLU A 704 -34.61 -7.51 42.90
CA GLU A 704 -34.60 -6.26 42.14
C GLU A 704 -33.22 -5.60 42.18
N LEU A 705 -32.79 -5.02 41.05
CA LEU A 705 -31.56 -4.25 40.97
C LEU A 705 -31.78 -2.85 41.54
N LEU A 706 -31.00 -2.51 42.57
CA LEU A 706 -30.96 -1.18 43.14
C LEU A 706 -29.61 -0.54 42.86
N VAL A 707 -29.65 0.72 42.46
CA VAL A 707 -28.45 1.55 42.27
C VAL A 707 -28.47 2.60 43.37
N VAL A 708 -27.47 2.56 44.23
CA VAL A 708 -27.35 3.48 45.38
C VAL A 708 -26.10 4.31 45.24
N LYS A 709 -26.20 5.57 45.65
CA LYS A 709 -25.04 6.45 45.80
C LYS A 709 -24.28 6.07 47.07
N LYS A 710 -22.96 6.01 46.98
CA LYS A 710 -22.08 5.60 48.06
C LYS A 710 -21.18 6.73 48.54
#